data_AF-B5I525-F1
#
_entry.id   AF-B5I525-F1
#
_cell.length_a   1.000
_cell.length_b   1.000
_cell.length_c   1.000
_cell.angle_alpha   90.00
_cell.angle_beta   90.00
_cell.angle_gamma   90.00
#
_symmetry.space_group_name_H-M   'P 1'
#
loop_
_entity.id
_entity.type
_entity.pdbx_description
1 polymer ?
#
loop_
_entity_poly.entity_id
_entity_poly.type
_entity_poly.pdbx_seq_one_letter_code
_entity_poly.pdbx_strand_id
1 'polypeptide(L)'
;MEETPAPDLPAHVRAQLTNSARDLCASVGYRSAGTVEFVYDAAREEVYFLEVNTRLQVEHPVTEEIYGVDLVAWMLRLARGERDVVSEPGPPRGHAVEARVYAEDPCREHRPSAGLLTRVEFPTGVRVDGWVETGTEVTTSYDPMLAKVIAYGPDRAHALQRLDQALARTRVDGIETNLGLVRAALADSDFKAAAHSTATLSGVQDPTPRIEVVAAGTLTTVQDWPGRTGYWQVGVPPSGPMDDRSFRLGNRALGNPEGAPGLECTLQGPSLRFTHPTTVCVTGAPAPVTLDGTPVPQWEPVTVPAGGVLEVGAPAEHGLRTYVLCAGGLDVPAFLGSASTFTLGRFGGHGGRALRTGDVLHGGAQADGTPVGERPSFTSTWHIAAAEGPHAAPEFFTEDDIRDFYAADWKVHFNSARTGVRLVGPKPRWARTDGGEAGLHPSNIHDTPYSVGAVDYTGDMPVLLGPDGPSLGGFVCPATVISTERWKLGQLRPGDTVRFVPVHTDGSARPAIVDGGILARDGDVTYRRSGDDNLLVEFGPMQLDLALRMRVHALMEAVAEQGPDGITDLTPGIRSLQIRTDPNRLPQHELLATVREITGSLPPSDQLVVPSRTVHLPLSWDDPATREAIARYMAGVRDDAPWCPWNIEFIRRVNGLDSVNDVYRTVFDAEYLVLGLGDVYLGAPVATPLDPRHRLVTTKYNPARTWTAENSVGIGGAYLCIYGMEGPGGYQFVGRTTQVWSPWRQRGAFEPGSPWLLRFFDRIKWYPVEADELLELRADITSGRFVPRIEEGTFSLAEYQAFLTEHAEPIAEFRERQQAAFSAERDAWEAAGEFARAESAATPAVAPVDIAVPPGGRLIEAEFAASVWQLNVEPGDEVAAGQPLLALEAMKMESRVHAPAAGVVAEILARPGDQVEAGTALLVLAPPAQ
;
A
#
# COMPACT_ATOMS: atom_id res chain seq x y z
N MET A 1 -21.38 3.18 -30.27
CA MET A 1 -21.23 4.56 -30.79
C MET A 1 -22.51 4.87 -31.50
N GLU A 2 -23.11 6.00 -31.18
CA GLU A 2 -24.43 6.38 -31.62
C GLU A 2 -24.38 7.84 -32.06
N GLU A 3 -25.06 8.22 -33.15
CA GLU A 3 -25.00 9.59 -33.67
C GLU A 3 -26.36 10.12 -34.14
N THR A 4 -26.54 11.43 -34.03
CA THR A 4 -27.74 12.12 -34.51
C THR A 4 -27.41 13.53 -35.03
N PRO A 5 -28.05 13.98 -36.13
CA PRO A 5 -28.97 13.23 -36.99
C PRO A 5 -28.31 12.05 -37.71
N ALA A 6 -29.09 11.01 -38.05
CA ALA A 6 -28.58 9.90 -38.88
C ALA A 6 -27.95 10.41 -40.19
N PRO A 7 -26.69 10.07 -40.49
CA PRO A 7 -25.98 10.54 -41.67
C PRO A 7 -26.54 9.93 -42.96
N ASP A 8 -26.48 10.67 -44.06
CA ASP A 8 -26.90 10.25 -45.41
C ASP A 8 -28.29 9.61 -45.51
N LEU A 9 -29.18 9.91 -44.56
CA LEU A 9 -30.57 9.44 -44.57
C LEU A 9 -31.46 10.39 -45.39
N PRO A 10 -32.06 9.94 -46.52
CA PRO A 10 -32.90 10.77 -47.36
C PRO A 10 -34.09 11.35 -46.59
N ALA A 11 -34.49 12.58 -46.96
CA ALA A 11 -35.56 13.30 -46.27
C ALA A 11 -36.90 12.54 -46.27
N HIS A 12 -37.21 11.81 -47.35
CA HIS A 12 -38.44 11.03 -47.45
C HIS A 12 -38.44 9.82 -46.50
N VAL A 13 -37.30 9.13 -46.35
CA VAL A 13 -37.14 8.02 -45.39
C VAL A 13 -37.25 8.55 -43.96
N ARG A 14 -36.60 9.68 -43.64
CA ARG A 14 -36.70 10.33 -42.32
C ARG A 14 -38.15 10.69 -41.96
N ALA A 15 -38.90 11.21 -42.92
CA ALA A 15 -40.31 11.52 -42.73
C ALA A 15 -41.14 10.24 -42.52
N GLN A 16 -40.88 9.17 -43.28
CA GLN A 16 -41.53 7.88 -43.12
C GLN A 16 -41.28 7.28 -41.73
N LEU A 17 -40.03 7.29 -41.25
CA LEU A 17 -39.67 6.81 -39.90
C LEU A 17 -40.41 7.61 -38.80
N THR A 18 -40.37 8.94 -38.89
CA THR A 18 -40.98 9.84 -37.89
C THR A 18 -42.50 9.66 -37.84
N ASN A 19 -43.17 9.60 -38.99
CA ASN A 19 -44.62 9.43 -39.06
C ASN A 19 -45.02 8.04 -38.57
N SER A 20 -44.31 6.99 -38.99
CA SER A 20 -44.59 5.61 -38.56
C SER A 20 -44.45 5.45 -37.05
N ALA A 21 -43.39 6.03 -36.46
CA ALA A 21 -43.18 6.01 -35.01
C ALA A 21 -44.29 6.78 -34.26
N ARG A 22 -44.69 7.96 -34.77
CA ARG A 22 -45.79 8.75 -34.20
C ARG A 22 -47.12 8.01 -34.26
N ASP A 23 -47.46 7.43 -35.41
CA ASP A 23 -48.71 6.71 -35.62
C ASP A 23 -48.78 5.45 -34.75
N LEU A 24 -47.68 4.70 -34.64
CA LEU A 24 -47.58 3.53 -33.77
C LEU A 24 -47.81 3.91 -32.31
N CYS A 25 -47.07 4.91 -31.80
CA CYS A 25 -47.23 5.40 -30.43
C CYS A 25 -48.63 5.97 -30.16
N ALA A 26 -49.21 6.71 -31.11
CA ALA A 26 -50.56 7.26 -30.99
C ALA A 26 -51.63 6.15 -30.94
N SER A 27 -51.48 5.09 -31.75
CA SER A 27 -52.45 3.99 -31.83
C SER A 27 -52.66 3.25 -30.50
N VAL A 28 -51.65 3.27 -29.62
CA VAL A 28 -51.70 2.63 -28.29
C VAL A 28 -51.80 3.64 -27.15
N GLY A 29 -51.91 4.94 -27.46
CA GLY A 29 -51.91 6.01 -26.44
C GLY A 29 -50.62 6.00 -25.61
N TYR A 30 -49.48 5.76 -26.24
CA TYR A 30 -48.18 5.61 -25.57
C TYR A 30 -47.86 6.84 -24.71
N ARG A 31 -47.29 6.59 -23.53
CA ARG A 31 -46.97 7.63 -22.53
C ARG A 31 -45.51 7.47 -22.09
N SER A 32 -44.84 8.59 -21.82
CA SER A 32 -43.41 8.66 -21.46
C SER A 32 -42.49 8.52 -22.68
N ALA A 33 -41.22 8.21 -22.47
CA ALA A 33 -40.24 7.97 -23.52
C ALA A 33 -40.29 6.52 -24.04
N GLY A 34 -40.06 6.34 -25.33
CA GLY A 34 -39.88 5.04 -25.98
C GLY A 34 -39.22 5.23 -27.34
N THR A 35 -38.50 4.21 -27.80
CA THR A 35 -37.82 4.23 -29.10
C THR A 35 -38.45 3.21 -30.03
N VAL A 36 -38.79 3.63 -31.24
CA VAL A 36 -39.22 2.73 -32.32
C VAL A 36 -38.01 2.47 -33.20
N GLU A 37 -37.53 1.23 -33.23
CA GLU A 37 -36.35 0.84 -33.98
C GLU A 37 -36.71 0.28 -35.35
N PHE A 38 -35.84 0.53 -36.31
CA PHE A 38 -36.01 0.10 -37.69
C PHE A 38 -34.70 -0.46 -38.25
N VAL A 39 -34.81 -1.46 -39.12
CA VAL A 39 -33.73 -1.86 -40.03
C VAL A 39 -33.83 -0.99 -41.29
N TYR A 40 -32.72 -0.39 -41.70
CA TYR A 40 -32.63 0.45 -42.89
C TYR A 40 -31.72 -0.19 -43.95
N ASP A 41 -32.26 -0.45 -45.14
CA ASP A 41 -31.48 -0.84 -46.32
C ASP A 41 -31.12 0.42 -47.10
N ALA A 42 -29.87 0.88 -46.95
CA ALA A 42 -29.40 2.12 -47.58
C ALA A 42 -29.33 2.06 -49.11
N ALA A 43 -29.21 0.87 -49.71
CA ALA A 43 -29.17 0.73 -51.17
C ALA A 43 -30.57 0.80 -51.78
N ARG A 44 -31.58 0.30 -51.06
CA ARG A 44 -32.98 0.34 -51.48
C ARG A 44 -33.75 1.57 -50.97
N GLU A 45 -33.19 2.30 -50.02
CA GLU A 45 -33.86 3.37 -49.27
C GLU A 45 -35.15 2.86 -48.57
N GLU A 46 -35.14 1.61 -48.11
CA GLU A 46 -36.30 0.94 -47.50
C GLU A 46 -36.10 0.76 -45.98
N VAL A 47 -37.17 0.91 -45.22
CA VAL A 47 -37.18 0.76 -43.75
C VAL A 47 -38.16 -0.32 -43.32
N TYR A 48 -37.74 -1.10 -42.33
CA TYR A 48 -38.50 -2.22 -41.79
C TYR A 48 -38.57 -2.07 -40.28
N PHE A 49 -39.77 -2.17 -39.70
CA PHE A 49 -39.94 -2.15 -38.25
C PHE A 49 -39.15 -3.30 -37.61
N LEU A 50 -38.40 -2.99 -36.55
CA LEU A 50 -37.67 -3.96 -35.75
C LEU A 50 -38.40 -4.22 -34.42
N GLU A 51 -38.45 -3.19 -33.56
CA GLU A 51 -39.09 -3.29 -32.25
C GLU A 51 -39.47 -1.92 -31.66
N VAL A 52 -40.16 -1.94 -30.51
CA VAL A 52 -40.35 -0.76 -29.66
C VAL A 52 -39.72 -1.01 -28.30
N ASN A 53 -38.69 -0.22 -27.98
CA ASN A 53 -38.15 -0.15 -26.64
C ASN A 53 -39.06 0.75 -25.78
N THR A 54 -39.86 0.13 -24.91
CA THR A 54 -40.87 0.84 -24.09
C THR A 54 -40.28 1.52 -22.85
N ARG A 55 -39.13 2.18 -23.03
CA ARG A 55 -38.34 2.83 -21.98
C ARG A 55 -37.40 3.87 -22.61
N LEU A 56 -36.79 4.69 -21.77
CA LEU A 56 -35.65 5.51 -22.18
C LEU A 56 -34.46 4.60 -22.56
N GLN A 57 -33.69 5.01 -23.56
CA GLN A 57 -32.49 4.31 -24.00
C GLN A 57 -31.21 5.00 -23.54
N VAL A 58 -30.11 4.26 -23.60
CA VAL A 58 -28.81 4.68 -23.08
C VAL A 58 -28.30 5.92 -23.83
N GLU A 59 -28.47 5.91 -25.15
CA GLU A 59 -28.06 6.90 -26.15
C GLU A 59 -28.95 8.16 -26.22
N HIS A 60 -29.94 8.31 -25.34
CA HIS A 60 -30.78 9.51 -25.33
C HIS A 60 -30.03 10.86 -25.26
N PRO A 61 -28.83 11.00 -24.66
CA PRO A 61 -28.14 12.28 -24.60
C PRO A 61 -27.84 12.90 -25.97
N VAL A 62 -27.58 12.10 -27.01
CA VAL A 62 -27.32 12.69 -28.34
C VAL A 62 -28.55 13.44 -28.85
N THR A 63 -29.75 12.94 -28.52
CA THR A 63 -31.03 13.61 -28.83
C THR A 63 -31.20 14.88 -28.01
N GLU A 64 -30.86 14.82 -26.72
CA GLU A 64 -30.91 15.99 -25.83
C GLU A 64 -30.02 17.13 -26.32
N GLU A 65 -28.81 16.83 -26.79
CA GLU A 65 -27.84 17.82 -27.29
C GLU A 65 -28.37 18.60 -28.51
N ILE A 66 -28.93 17.91 -29.52
CA ILE A 66 -29.36 18.56 -30.77
C ILE A 66 -30.70 19.31 -30.63
N TYR A 67 -31.54 18.92 -29.69
CA TYR A 67 -32.84 19.57 -29.45
C TYR A 67 -32.81 20.55 -28.28
N GLY A 68 -31.86 20.42 -27.35
CA GLY A 68 -31.79 21.22 -26.12
C GLY A 68 -32.94 20.89 -25.16
N VAL A 69 -33.24 19.60 -25.00
CA VAL A 69 -34.31 19.09 -24.12
C VAL A 69 -33.73 18.19 -23.03
N ASP A 70 -34.46 18.02 -21.94
CA ASP A 70 -34.18 17.03 -20.90
C ASP A 70 -35.32 16.02 -20.89
N LEU A 71 -35.05 14.84 -21.44
CA LEU A 71 -36.04 13.78 -21.64
C LEU A 71 -36.45 13.18 -20.30
N VAL A 72 -35.53 13.07 -19.33
CA VAL A 72 -35.84 12.58 -17.98
C VAL A 72 -36.78 13.55 -17.26
N ALA A 73 -36.52 14.86 -17.35
CA ALA A 73 -37.41 15.88 -16.81
C ALA A 73 -38.80 15.83 -17.45
N TRP A 74 -38.90 15.61 -18.77
CA TRP A 74 -40.17 15.41 -19.45
C TRP A 74 -40.91 14.18 -18.92
N MET A 75 -40.23 13.04 -18.76
CA MET A 75 -40.80 11.81 -18.21
C MET A 75 -41.36 12.04 -16.79
N LEU A 76 -40.58 12.68 -15.90
CA LEU A 76 -40.98 12.95 -14.52
C LEU A 76 -42.16 13.92 -14.42
N ARG A 77 -42.18 14.98 -15.22
CA ARG A 77 -43.28 15.95 -15.28
C ARG A 77 -44.55 15.33 -15.85
N LEU A 78 -44.41 14.54 -16.92
CA LEU A 78 -45.52 13.80 -17.49
C LEU A 78 -46.09 12.79 -16.50
N ALA A 79 -45.25 12.11 -15.71
CA ALA A 79 -45.67 11.19 -14.66
C ALA A 79 -46.52 11.88 -13.58
N ARG A 80 -46.23 13.15 -13.26
CA ARG A 80 -47.03 14.01 -12.36
C ARG A 80 -48.33 14.54 -12.99
N GLY A 81 -48.58 14.27 -14.27
CA GLY A 81 -49.81 14.66 -14.97
C GLY A 81 -49.70 15.94 -15.79
N GLU A 82 -48.53 16.58 -15.84
CA GLU A 82 -48.28 17.74 -16.71
C GLU A 82 -48.21 17.27 -18.18
N ARG A 83 -49.27 17.49 -18.97
CA ARG A 83 -49.33 17.02 -20.37
C ARG A 83 -48.65 17.98 -21.35
N ASP A 84 -48.61 19.26 -21.02
CA ASP A 84 -48.09 20.31 -21.90
C ASP A 84 -46.55 20.39 -21.89
N VAL A 85 -45.87 19.55 -21.11
CA VAL A 85 -44.40 19.48 -21.06
C VAL A 85 -43.80 18.90 -22.34
N VAL A 86 -44.53 18.02 -23.02
CA VAL A 86 -44.09 17.39 -24.27
C VAL A 86 -44.58 18.25 -25.43
N SER A 87 -43.70 19.10 -25.96
CA SER A 87 -43.94 19.90 -27.16
C SER A 87 -43.24 19.29 -28.37
N GLU A 88 -43.79 19.51 -29.56
CA GLU A 88 -43.10 19.18 -30.81
C GLU A 88 -41.78 19.98 -30.89
N PRO A 89 -40.61 19.32 -30.92
CA PRO A 89 -39.34 20.03 -30.94
C PRO A 89 -39.16 20.77 -32.27
N GLY A 90 -38.40 21.86 -32.25
CA GLY A 90 -37.95 22.53 -33.47
C GLY A 90 -37.01 21.63 -34.30
N PRO A 91 -36.54 22.08 -35.48
CA PRO A 91 -35.58 21.31 -36.26
C PRO A 91 -34.30 21.03 -35.44
N PRO A 92 -33.65 19.87 -35.64
CA PRO A 92 -32.43 19.53 -34.94
C PRO A 92 -31.35 20.58 -35.25
N ARG A 93 -30.57 20.95 -34.24
CA ARG A 93 -29.45 21.88 -34.37
C ARG A 93 -28.16 21.09 -34.30
N GLY A 94 -27.25 21.32 -35.24
CA GLY A 94 -25.94 20.67 -35.24
C GLY A 94 -25.99 19.15 -35.37
N HIS A 95 -24.99 18.50 -34.78
CA HIS A 95 -24.80 17.05 -34.75
C HIS A 95 -24.22 16.64 -33.39
N ALA A 96 -24.65 15.50 -32.86
CA ALA A 96 -24.12 14.92 -31.64
C ALA A 96 -23.73 13.45 -31.86
N VAL A 97 -22.64 13.03 -31.22
CA VAL A 97 -22.13 11.66 -31.26
C VAL A 97 -21.79 11.21 -29.85
N GLU A 98 -22.18 10.00 -29.49
CA GLU A 98 -21.89 9.34 -28.22
C GLU A 98 -20.94 8.16 -28.42
N ALA A 99 -19.98 8.04 -27.51
CA ALA A 99 -19.13 6.88 -27.32
C ALA A 99 -19.37 6.28 -25.93
N ARG A 100 -19.48 4.95 -25.85
CA ARG A 100 -19.62 4.23 -24.59
C ARG A 100 -18.28 3.61 -24.17
N VAL A 101 -17.82 4.00 -23.00
CA VAL A 101 -16.60 3.47 -22.39
C VAL A 101 -17.00 2.34 -21.44
N TYR A 102 -16.49 1.14 -21.71
CA TYR A 102 -16.75 -0.09 -20.97
C TYR A 102 -15.48 -0.63 -20.32
N ALA A 103 -15.65 -1.23 -19.15
CA ALA A 103 -14.66 -2.05 -18.44
C ALA A 103 -14.59 -3.45 -19.07
N GLU A 104 -13.99 -3.52 -20.25
CA GLU A 104 -13.84 -4.74 -21.04
C GLU A 104 -12.46 -4.77 -21.71
N ASP A 105 -11.98 -5.96 -22.03
CA ASP A 105 -10.80 -6.19 -22.86
C ASP A 105 -11.21 -6.62 -24.29
N PRO A 106 -11.20 -5.69 -25.28
CA PRO A 106 -11.57 -6.02 -26.65
C PRO A 106 -10.71 -7.10 -27.31
N CYS A 107 -9.43 -7.23 -26.96
CA CYS A 107 -8.57 -8.25 -27.59
C CYS A 107 -8.79 -9.64 -26.99
N ARG A 108 -9.59 -9.76 -25.93
CA ARG A 108 -9.98 -11.04 -25.32
C ARG A 108 -11.50 -11.21 -25.35
N GLU A 109 -12.08 -11.07 -26.54
CA GLU A 109 -13.51 -11.27 -26.79
C GLU A 109 -14.41 -10.43 -25.87
N HIS A 110 -14.02 -9.17 -25.61
CA HIS A 110 -14.75 -8.25 -24.73
C HIS A 110 -14.91 -8.78 -23.30
N ARG A 111 -13.94 -9.57 -22.81
CA ARG A 111 -13.99 -10.11 -21.45
C ARG A 111 -14.16 -8.95 -20.44
N PRO A 112 -15.12 -9.03 -19.51
CA PRO A 112 -15.27 -8.02 -18.46
C PRO A 112 -13.99 -7.84 -17.65
N SER A 113 -13.67 -6.59 -17.37
CA SER A 113 -12.49 -6.18 -16.62
C SER A 113 -12.95 -5.59 -15.28
N ALA A 114 -12.37 -6.05 -14.18
CA ALA A 114 -12.77 -5.65 -12.84
C ALA A 114 -11.54 -5.36 -11.98
N GLY A 115 -11.70 -4.46 -11.02
CA GLY A 115 -10.66 -4.02 -10.12
C GLY A 115 -10.75 -2.53 -9.79
N LEU A 116 -9.74 -2.08 -9.05
CA LEU A 116 -9.57 -0.71 -8.62
C LEU A 116 -9.15 0.20 -9.77
N LEU A 117 -9.90 1.28 -10.00
CA LEU A 117 -9.50 2.35 -10.91
C LEU A 117 -8.45 3.25 -10.26
N THR A 118 -7.23 3.29 -10.80
CA THR A 118 -6.11 4.05 -10.22
C THR A 118 -5.95 5.45 -10.80
N ARG A 119 -6.59 5.72 -11.95
CA ARG A 119 -6.75 7.06 -12.54
C ARG A 119 -8.02 7.08 -13.37
N VAL A 120 -8.89 8.07 -13.13
CA VAL A 120 -10.06 8.37 -13.97
C VAL A 120 -10.02 9.86 -14.31
N GLU A 121 -9.81 10.17 -15.58
CA GLU A 121 -9.80 11.53 -16.11
C GLU A 121 -10.74 11.58 -17.32
N PHE A 122 -11.76 12.42 -17.22
CA PHE A 122 -12.66 12.71 -18.32
C PHE A 122 -12.41 14.14 -18.84
N PRO A 123 -12.55 14.36 -20.17
CA PRO A 123 -12.27 15.64 -20.80
C PRO A 123 -13.30 16.71 -20.40
N THR A 124 -12.85 17.96 -20.31
CA THR A 124 -13.75 19.12 -20.20
C THR A 124 -14.26 19.56 -21.58
N GLY A 125 -15.44 20.19 -21.61
CA GLY A 125 -16.02 20.80 -22.81
C GLY A 125 -16.86 19.86 -23.67
N VAL A 126 -17.09 18.62 -23.22
CA VAL A 126 -18.09 17.68 -23.75
C VAL A 126 -18.94 17.18 -22.59
N ARG A 127 -20.13 16.63 -22.86
CA ARG A 127 -20.96 16.01 -21.84
C ARG A 127 -20.42 14.61 -21.56
N VAL A 128 -20.27 14.26 -20.28
CA VAL A 128 -19.89 12.91 -19.85
C VAL A 128 -20.87 12.44 -18.80
N ASP A 129 -21.64 11.41 -19.14
CA ASP A 129 -22.56 10.76 -18.22
C ASP A 129 -21.87 9.49 -17.71
N GLY A 130 -21.33 9.51 -16.49
CA GLY A 130 -20.62 8.37 -15.89
C GLY A 130 -20.83 8.29 -14.38
N TRP A 131 -20.39 7.18 -13.77
CA TRP A 131 -20.53 6.93 -12.32
C TRP A 131 -19.20 6.66 -11.61
N VAL A 132 -18.11 6.58 -12.38
CA VAL A 132 -16.79 6.21 -11.87
C VAL A 132 -15.87 7.40 -11.67
N GLU A 133 -14.96 7.25 -10.71
CA GLU A 133 -13.89 8.17 -10.35
C GLU A 133 -12.65 7.39 -9.90
N THR A 134 -11.50 8.04 -9.76
CA THR A 134 -10.29 7.44 -9.18
C THR A 134 -10.60 6.85 -7.80
N GLY A 135 -10.25 5.59 -7.58
CA GLY A 135 -10.55 4.84 -6.36
C GLY A 135 -11.86 4.06 -6.37
N THR A 136 -12.59 4.04 -7.49
CA THR A 136 -13.76 3.18 -7.67
C THR A 136 -13.31 1.73 -7.89
N GLU A 137 -13.94 0.80 -7.17
CA GLU A 137 -13.78 -0.64 -7.42
C GLU A 137 -14.87 -1.07 -8.43
N VAL A 138 -14.47 -1.44 -9.63
CA VAL A 138 -15.38 -1.98 -10.66
C VAL A 138 -15.51 -3.49 -10.47
N THR A 139 -16.74 -4.00 -10.45
CA THR A 139 -17.01 -5.44 -10.27
C THR A 139 -17.69 -6.03 -11.51
N THR A 140 -17.67 -7.35 -11.64
CA THR A 140 -18.37 -8.09 -12.70
C THR A 140 -19.83 -8.42 -12.37
N SER A 141 -20.40 -7.82 -11.31
CA SER A 141 -21.72 -8.22 -10.80
C SER A 141 -22.89 -7.76 -11.66
N TYR A 142 -22.70 -6.70 -12.45
CA TYR A 142 -23.76 -6.04 -13.22
C TYR A 142 -23.33 -5.84 -14.68
N ASP A 143 -23.28 -4.59 -15.15
CA ASP A 143 -22.90 -4.18 -16.50
C ASP A 143 -21.55 -3.43 -16.46
N PRO A 144 -20.66 -3.62 -17.44
CA PRO A 144 -19.33 -3.01 -17.44
C PRO A 144 -19.30 -1.54 -17.91
N MET A 145 -20.41 -0.86 -18.20
CA MET A 145 -20.39 0.52 -18.68
C MET A 145 -19.88 1.47 -17.60
N LEU A 146 -18.84 2.23 -17.91
CA LEU A 146 -18.21 3.19 -17.01
C LEU A 146 -18.73 4.60 -17.22
N ALA A 147 -18.81 5.01 -18.49
CA ALA A 147 -19.23 6.34 -18.89
C ALA A 147 -19.70 6.39 -20.35
N LYS A 148 -20.48 7.42 -20.65
CA LYS A 148 -20.84 7.84 -22.01
C LYS A 148 -20.19 9.20 -22.26
N VAL A 149 -19.41 9.32 -23.33
CA VAL A 149 -18.77 10.57 -23.75
C VAL A 149 -19.52 11.11 -24.96
N ILE A 150 -20.12 12.29 -24.82
CA ILE A 150 -21.05 12.87 -25.79
C ILE A 150 -20.52 14.20 -26.31
N ALA A 151 -20.26 14.26 -27.61
CA ALA A 151 -19.75 15.45 -28.27
C ALA A 151 -20.79 16.04 -29.22
N TYR A 152 -21.07 17.33 -29.04
CA TYR A 152 -21.88 18.16 -29.94
C TYR A 152 -21.01 19.04 -30.83
N GLY A 153 -21.42 19.26 -32.07
CA GLY A 153 -20.79 20.19 -33.01
C GLY A 153 -21.81 20.81 -33.99
N PRO A 154 -21.44 21.87 -34.73
CA PRO A 154 -22.30 22.49 -35.74
C PRO A 154 -22.63 21.56 -36.92
N ASP A 155 -21.81 20.54 -37.16
CA ASP A 155 -22.00 19.50 -38.15
C ASP A 155 -21.35 18.19 -37.67
N ARG A 156 -21.57 17.10 -38.43
CA ARG A 156 -21.03 15.77 -38.14
C ARG A 156 -19.51 15.76 -38.01
N ALA A 157 -18.80 16.41 -38.94
CA ALA A 157 -17.34 16.40 -38.94
C ALA A 157 -16.76 17.05 -37.68
N HIS A 158 -17.32 18.18 -37.26
CA HIS A 158 -16.93 18.85 -36.02
C HIS A 158 -17.30 18.04 -34.78
N ALA A 159 -18.46 17.39 -34.74
CA ALA A 159 -18.85 16.53 -33.62
C ALA A 159 -17.91 15.33 -33.46
N LEU A 160 -17.58 14.64 -34.56
CA LEU A 160 -16.62 13.54 -34.59
C LEU A 160 -15.21 13.97 -34.16
N GLN A 161 -14.73 15.12 -34.66
CA GLN A 161 -13.44 15.67 -34.25
C GLN A 161 -13.40 15.97 -32.75
N ARG A 162 -14.47 16.57 -32.22
CA ARG A 162 -14.59 16.87 -30.78
C ARG A 162 -14.66 15.59 -29.94
N LEU A 163 -15.34 14.55 -30.42
CA LEU A 163 -15.36 13.25 -29.76
C LEU A 163 -13.98 12.59 -29.74
N ASP A 164 -13.24 12.61 -30.86
CA ASP A 164 -11.89 12.05 -30.92
C ASP A 164 -10.95 12.78 -29.94
N GLN A 165 -10.99 14.12 -29.93
CA GLN A 165 -10.23 14.94 -28.98
C GLN A 165 -10.63 14.70 -27.51
N ALA A 166 -11.90 14.36 -27.25
CA ALA A 166 -12.38 14.02 -25.92
C ALA A 166 -11.88 12.63 -25.49
N LEU A 167 -12.04 11.61 -26.34
CA LEU A 167 -11.60 10.24 -26.07
C LEU A 167 -10.06 10.15 -25.96
N ALA A 168 -9.31 10.90 -26.75
CA ALA A 168 -7.84 10.96 -26.65
C ALA A 168 -7.34 11.53 -25.32
N ARG A 169 -8.16 12.32 -24.62
CA ARG A 169 -7.88 12.89 -23.29
C ARG A 169 -8.58 12.12 -22.16
N THR A 170 -9.32 11.06 -22.49
CA THR A 170 -9.95 10.20 -21.48
C THR A 170 -8.92 9.20 -20.99
N ARG A 171 -8.77 9.08 -19.66
CA ARG A 171 -7.91 8.06 -19.03
C ARG A 171 -8.72 7.28 -18.02
N VAL A 172 -8.69 5.97 -18.13
CA VAL A 172 -9.21 5.04 -17.11
C VAL A 172 -8.17 3.94 -16.98
N ASP A 173 -7.43 3.94 -15.87
CA ASP A 173 -6.34 3.00 -15.61
C ASP A 173 -6.66 2.09 -14.42
N GLY A 174 -5.92 0.98 -14.31
CA GLY A 174 -6.07 -0.04 -13.27
C GLY A 174 -6.86 -1.27 -13.74
N ILE A 175 -7.64 -1.10 -14.81
CA ILE A 175 -8.32 -2.17 -15.56
C ILE A 175 -8.22 -1.88 -17.05
N GLU A 176 -8.49 -2.90 -17.87
CA GLU A 176 -8.67 -2.72 -19.31
C GLU A 176 -10.01 -2.07 -19.64
N THR A 177 -10.02 -1.24 -20.68
CA THR A 177 -11.23 -0.63 -21.22
C THR A 177 -11.29 -0.77 -22.74
N ASN A 178 -12.48 -0.57 -23.31
CA ASN A 178 -12.66 -0.55 -24.76
C ASN A 178 -12.25 0.78 -25.43
N LEU A 179 -11.56 1.68 -24.72
CA LEU A 179 -11.30 3.04 -25.22
C LEU A 179 -10.51 3.05 -26.53
N GLY A 180 -9.52 2.17 -26.67
CA GLY A 180 -8.73 2.05 -27.90
C GLY A 180 -9.57 1.54 -29.08
N LEU A 181 -10.42 0.52 -28.87
CA LEU A 181 -11.39 0.04 -29.86
C LEU A 181 -12.34 1.16 -30.32
N VAL A 182 -12.92 1.92 -29.38
CA VAL A 182 -13.86 3.00 -29.71
C VAL A 182 -13.18 4.08 -30.53
N ARG A 183 -11.93 4.45 -30.19
CA ARG A 183 -11.15 5.40 -30.98
C ARG A 183 -10.78 4.86 -32.36
N ALA A 184 -10.48 3.57 -32.48
CA ALA A 184 -10.25 2.92 -33.76
C ALA A 184 -11.51 2.93 -34.64
N ALA A 185 -12.67 2.64 -34.05
CA ALA A 185 -13.96 2.69 -34.75
C ALA A 185 -14.30 4.11 -35.21
N LEU A 186 -14.00 5.13 -34.40
CA LEU A 186 -14.17 6.53 -34.77
C LEU A 186 -13.24 6.95 -35.92
N ALA A 187 -12.06 6.34 -36.00
CA ALA A 187 -11.07 6.62 -37.04
C ALA A 187 -11.35 5.87 -38.36
N ASP A 188 -12.17 4.81 -38.32
CA ASP A 188 -12.51 3.93 -39.44
C ASP A 188 -13.07 4.70 -40.65
N SER A 189 -12.65 4.28 -41.85
CA SER A 189 -13.02 4.96 -43.09
C SER A 189 -14.50 4.81 -43.42
N ASP A 190 -15.08 3.65 -43.18
CA ASP A 190 -16.49 3.39 -43.47
C ASP A 190 -17.37 4.16 -42.47
N PHE A 191 -16.95 4.24 -41.21
CA PHE A 191 -17.63 5.09 -40.23
C PHE A 191 -17.59 6.57 -40.63
N LYS A 192 -16.42 7.11 -40.99
CA LYS A 192 -16.28 8.52 -41.42
C LYS A 192 -17.05 8.83 -42.69
N ALA A 193 -17.08 7.91 -43.65
CA ALA A 193 -17.80 8.06 -44.91
C ALA A 193 -19.31 7.75 -44.80
N ALA A 194 -19.82 7.42 -43.61
CA ALA A 194 -21.20 6.96 -43.39
C ALA A 194 -21.58 5.72 -44.22
N ALA A 195 -20.61 4.86 -44.55
CA ALA A 195 -20.77 3.59 -45.24
C ALA A 195 -20.83 2.38 -44.27
N HIS A 196 -20.86 2.64 -42.96
CA HIS A 196 -20.90 1.61 -41.93
C HIS A 196 -22.26 0.88 -41.89
N SER A 197 -22.23 -0.34 -41.37
CA SER A 197 -23.40 -1.19 -41.13
C SER A 197 -23.35 -1.75 -39.70
N THR A 198 -24.40 -2.46 -39.30
CA THR A 198 -24.44 -3.16 -38.00
C THR A 198 -23.35 -4.24 -37.86
N ALA A 199 -22.68 -4.63 -38.95
CA ALA A 199 -21.57 -5.58 -38.94
C ALA A 199 -20.18 -4.93 -38.94
N THR A 200 -20.05 -3.62 -39.20
CA THR A 200 -18.73 -2.97 -39.40
C THR A 200 -17.78 -3.15 -38.22
N LEU A 201 -18.30 -3.11 -36.99
CA LEU A 201 -17.48 -3.22 -35.78
C LEU A 201 -16.75 -4.56 -35.66
N SER A 202 -17.24 -5.65 -36.28
CA SER A 202 -16.59 -6.98 -36.19
C SER A 202 -15.20 -7.02 -36.85
N GLY A 203 -14.89 -6.04 -37.72
CA GLY A 203 -13.58 -5.90 -38.38
C GLY A 203 -12.64 -4.91 -37.71
N VAL A 204 -13.10 -4.14 -36.71
CA VAL A 204 -12.30 -3.11 -36.04
C VAL A 204 -11.58 -3.75 -34.85
N GLN A 205 -10.27 -3.48 -34.75
CA GLN A 205 -9.44 -3.98 -33.66
C GLN A 205 -8.92 -2.80 -32.83
N ASP A 206 -8.68 -3.05 -31.54
CA ASP A 206 -7.98 -2.10 -30.68
C ASP A 206 -6.48 -2.09 -31.00
N PRO A 207 -5.91 -0.98 -31.50
CA PRO A 207 -4.50 -0.90 -31.86
C PRO A 207 -3.61 -0.50 -30.69
N THR A 208 -4.15 -0.34 -29.48
CA THR A 208 -3.40 0.16 -28.33
C THR A 208 -2.23 -0.79 -28.02
N PRO A 209 -0.99 -0.28 -27.88
CA PRO A 209 0.15 -1.08 -27.45
C PRO A 209 -0.04 -1.67 -26.05
N ARG A 210 0.31 -2.95 -25.88
CA ARG A 210 0.05 -3.74 -24.66
C ARG A 210 1.25 -4.62 -24.33
N ILE A 211 1.50 -4.74 -23.04
CA ILE A 211 2.41 -5.72 -22.47
C ILE A 211 1.55 -6.66 -21.63
N GLU A 212 1.29 -7.87 -22.15
CA GLU A 212 0.44 -8.85 -21.50
C GLU A 212 1.24 -9.68 -20.49
N VAL A 213 0.75 -9.79 -19.26
CA VAL A 213 1.32 -10.67 -18.25
C VAL A 213 0.82 -12.09 -18.50
N VAL A 214 1.62 -12.90 -19.20
CA VAL A 214 1.33 -14.32 -19.43
C VAL A 214 1.50 -15.13 -18.14
N ALA A 215 2.54 -14.81 -17.36
CA ALA A 215 2.75 -15.30 -16.01
C ALA A 215 3.35 -14.18 -15.15
N ALA A 216 2.88 -14.02 -13.91
CA ALA A 216 3.29 -12.90 -13.06
C ALA A 216 4.61 -13.12 -12.32
N GLY A 217 5.11 -14.35 -12.23
CA GLY A 217 6.21 -14.72 -11.33
C GLY A 217 5.75 -14.84 -9.87
N THR A 218 6.69 -14.95 -8.94
CA THR A 218 6.38 -15.13 -7.50
C THR A 218 5.82 -13.85 -6.87
N LEU A 219 6.52 -12.74 -7.04
CA LEU A 219 6.10 -11.42 -6.58
C LEU A 219 6.73 -10.34 -7.48
N THR A 220 5.95 -9.89 -8.46
CA THR A 220 6.35 -8.81 -9.37
C THR A 220 5.53 -7.56 -9.11
N THR A 221 6.19 -6.42 -8.90
CA THR A 221 5.53 -5.13 -8.61
C THR A 221 6.11 -4.02 -9.47
N VAL A 222 5.29 -3.02 -9.78
CA VAL A 222 5.78 -1.78 -10.41
C VAL A 222 6.48 -0.93 -9.35
N GLN A 223 7.69 -0.46 -9.66
CA GLN A 223 8.48 0.42 -8.80
C GLN A 223 9.07 1.57 -9.61
N ASP A 224 9.30 2.72 -8.95
CA ASP A 224 10.10 3.84 -9.46
C ASP A 224 11.13 4.30 -8.42
N TRP A 225 12.04 5.20 -8.81
CA TRP A 225 13.09 5.72 -7.94
C TRP A 225 13.05 7.26 -7.94
N PRO A 226 13.17 7.94 -6.78
CA PRO A 226 13.50 7.44 -5.44
C PRO A 226 12.31 6.84 -4.67
N GLY A 227 11.20 6.56 -5.33
CA GLY A 227 9.95 6.15 -4.69
C GLY A 227 9.19 7.36 -4.14
N ARG A 228 8.32 7.10 -3.16
CA ARG A 228 7.38 8.05 -2.56
C ARG A 228 7.97 8.78 -1.36
N THR A 229 8.78 9.80 -1.60
CA THR A 229 9.43 10.60 -0.55
C THR A 229 8.55 11.77 -0.06
N GLY A 230 8.84 12.31 1.13
CA GLY A 230 8.15 13.48 1.70
C GLY A 230 6.92 13.17 2.56
N TYR A 231 6.69 11.89 2.86
CA TYR A 231 5.54 11.40 3.63
C TYR A 231 5.95 10.44 4.77
N TRP A 232 7.24 10.37 5.13
CA TRP A 232 7.72 9.48 6.19
C TRP A 232 7.18 9.90 7.57
N GLN A 233 6.95 11.21 7.77
CA GLN A 233 6.29 11.83 8.92
C GLN A 233 4.86 11.39 9.18
N VAL A 234 4.22 10.76 8.19
CA VAL A 234 2.89 10.14 8.34
C VAL A 234 2.92 8.62 8.14
N GLY A 235 4.10 8.01 8.12
CA GLY A 235 4.26 6.56 7.94
C GLY A 235 3.88 6.04 6.58
N VAL A 236 4.03 6.86 5.54
CA VAL A 236 3.96 6.39 4.16
C VAL A 236 5.37 6.06 3.69
N PRO A 237 5.67 4.80 3.38
CA PRO A 237 7.01 4.42 2.98
C PRO A 237 7.37 4.90 1.58
N PRO A 238 8.68 5.11 1.30
CA PRO A 238 9.13 5.42 -0.04
C PRO A 238 8.85 4.28 -1.00
N SER A 239 8.84 3.03 -0.53
CA SER A 239 8.84 1.88 -1.41
C SER A 239 9.99 2.00 -2.41
N GLY A 240 9.72 1.94 -3.71
CA GLY A 240 10.78 1.92 -4.71
C GLY A 240 11.46 0.56 -4.82
N PRO A 241 12.45 0.44 -5.73
CA PRO A 241 13.24 -0.76 -5.90
C PRO A 241 14.07 -1.02 -4.63
N MET A 242 14.05 -2.26 -4.14
CA MET A 242 14.83 -2.67 -2.96
C MET A 242 16.32 -2.78 -3.26
N ASP A 243 16.68 -3.02 -4.53
CA ASP A 243 17.99 -2.81 -5.13
C ASP A 243 17.86 -1.68 -6.17
N ASP A 244 18.00 -0.45 -5.69
CA ASP A 244 17.88 0.74 -6.50
C ASP A 244 19.05 0.90 -7.50
N ARG A 245 20.22 0.36 -7.18
CA ARG A 245 21.38 0.39 -8.08
C ARG A 245 21.09 -0.35 -9.38
N SER A 246 20.65 -1.61 -9.31
CA SER A 246 20.34 -2.41 -10.50
C SER A 246 19.20 -1.82 -11.32
N PHE A 247 18.17 -1.29 -10.65
CA PHE A 247 17.05 -0.61 -11.28
C PHE A 247 17.52 0.63 -12.08
N ARG A 248 18.24 1.56 -11.43
CA ARG A 248 18.72 2.79 -12.06
C ARG A 248 19.69 2.51 -13.21
N LEU A 249 20.59 1.55 -13.04
CA LEU A 249 21.54 1.15 -14.09
C LEU A 249 20.82 0.62 -15.33
N GLY A 250 19.78 -0.20 -15.16
CA GLY A 250 19.01 -0.70 -16.29
C GLY A 250 18.22 0.40 -17.01
N ASN A 251 17.65 1.36 -16.27
CA ASN A 251 16.97 2.51 -16.88
C ASN A 251 17.95 3.36 -17.69
N ARG A 252 19.13 3.62 -17.13
CA ARG A 252 20.21 4.31 -17.83
C ARG A 252 20.67 3.56 -19.09
N ALA A 253 20.68 2.23 -19.06
CA ALA A 253 21.01 1.42 -20.23
C ALA A 253 20.03 1.63 -21.40
N LEU A 254 18.78 1.99 -21.09
CA LEU A 254 17.72 2.25 -22.07
C LEU A 254 17.62 3.73 -22.46
N GLY A 255 18.47 4.60 -21.89
CA GLY A 255 18.36 6.06 -22.06
C GLY A 255 17.19 6.69 -21.31
N ASN A 256 16.55 5.95 -20.39
CA ASN A 256 15.48 6.48 -19.55
C ASN A 256 16.03 7.41 -18.46
N PRO A 257 15.21 8.34 -17.93
CA PRO A 257 15.42 8.86 -16.58
C PRO A 257 15.58 7.69 -15.58
N GLU A 258 16.50 7.83 -14.62
CA GLU A 258 16.83 6.72 -13.71
C GLU A 258 15.63 6.21 -12.89
N GLY A 259 14.65 7.10 -12.66
CA GLY A 259 13.39 6.82 -11.96
C GLY A 259 12.23 6.40 -12.85
N ALA A 260 12.43 6.13 -14.15
CA ALA A 260 11.32 5.68 -15.00
C ALA A 260 10.70 4.38 -14.46
N PRO A 261 9.36 4.26 -14.37
CA PRO A 261 8.71 3.09 -13.78
C PRO A 261 9.07 1.79 -14.50
N GLY A 262 9.34 0.75 -13.72
CA GLY A 262 9.67 -0.59 -14.19
C GLY A 262 9.26 -1.67 -13.21
N LEU A 263 9.59 -2.93 -13.51
CA LEU A 263 9.17 -4.07 -12.69
C LEU A 263 10.30 -4.52 -11.76
N GLU A 264 10.02 -4.61 -10.46
CA GLU A 264 10.80 -5.39 -9.50
C GLU A 264 10.22 -6.80 -9.42
N CYS A 265 11.07 -7.80 -9.64
CA CYS A 265 10.71 -9.22 -9.63
C CYS A 265 11.46 -9.91 -8.49
N THR A 266 10.73 -10.45 -7.50
CA THR A 266 11.34 -11.20 -6.39
C THR A 266 11.26 -12.70 -6.67
N LEU A 267 12.40 -13.39 -6.56
CA LEU A 267 12.54 -14.82 -6.85
C LEU A 267 12.27 -15.13 -8.34
N GLN A 268 11.13 -15.72 -8.71
CA GLN A 268 10.78 -15.99 -10.11
C GLN A 268 10.18 -14.73 -10.77
N GLY A 269 10.73 -14.32 -11.91
CA GLY A 269 10.21 -13.21 -12.71
C GLY A 269 9.03 -13.57 -13.62
N PRO A 270 8.48 -12.58 -14.34
CA PRO A 270 7.30 -12.75 -15.18
C PRO A 270 7.63 -13.33 -16.56
N SER A 271 6.59 -13.84 -17.24
CA SER A 271 6.54 -14.02 -18.68
C SER A 271 5.64 -12.94 -19.29
N LEU A 272 6.19 -12.11 -20.18
CA LEU A 272 5.55 -10.92 -20.73
C LEU A 272 5.48 -11.01 -22.26
N ARG A 273 4.29 -10.83 -22.84
CA ARG A 273 4.11 -10.72 -24.30
C ARG A 273 3.94 -9.26 -24.70
N PHE A 274 4.68 -8.81 -25.71
CA PHE A 274 4.62 -7.44 -26.20
C PHE A 274 3.85 -7.39 -27.51
N THR A 275 2.81 -6.57 -27.65
CA THR A 275 2.06 -6.46 -28.91
C THR A 275 2.74 -5.54 -29.93
N HIS A 276 3.78 -4.82 -29.51
CA HIS A 276 4.58 -3.91 -30.32
C HIS A 276 6.08 -4.08 -30.04
N PRO A 277 6.97 -3.69 -30.97
CA PRO A 277 8.41 -3.75 -30.74
C PRO A 277 8.79 -2.89 -29.53
N THR A 278 9.52 -3.48 -28.57
CA THR A 278 9.91 -2.81 -27.33
C THR A 278 11.35 -3.16 -26.97
N THR A 279 12.18 -2.16 -26.67
CA THR A 279 13.52 -2.39 -26.12
C THR A 279 13.44 -2.55 -24.61
N VAL A 280 13.89 -3.69 -24.09
CA VAL A 280 13.90 -4.02 -22.67
C VAL A 280 15.32 -4.18 -22.16
N CYS A 281 15.54 -3.98 -20.87
CA CYS A 281 16.78 -4.33 -20.18
C CYS A 281 16.44 -5.06 -18.88
N VAL A 282 16.91 -6.29 -18.75
CA VAL A 282 16.78 -7.07 -17.51
C VAL A 282 18.04 -6.92 -16.69
N THR A 283 17.96 -6.47 -15.44
CA THR A 283 19.11 -6.30 -14.52
C THR A 283 18.88 -7.01 -13.19
N GLY A 284 19.79 -6.85 -12.22
CA GLY A 284 19.72 -7.49 -10.91
C GLY A 284 20.42 -8.84 -10.88
N ALA A 285 19.91 -9.73 -10.01
CA ALA A 285 20.47 -11.05 -9.74
C ALA A 285 20.63 -11.91 -11.02
N PRO A 286 21.67 -12.76 -11.12
CA PRO A 286 21.86 -13.63 -12.27
C PRO A 286 20.68 -14.61 -12.44
N ALA A 287 19.92 -14.45 -13.51
CA ALA A 287 18.76 -15.27 -13.83
C ALA A 287 18.72 -15.60 -15.33
N PRO A 288 18.16 -16.74 -15.74
CA PRO A 288 17.97 -17.03 -17.16
C PRO A 288 16.90 -16.07 -17.72
N VAL A 289 17.22 -15.43 -18.85
CA VAL A 289 16.30 -14.56 -19.59
C VAL A 289 16.17 -15.12 -21.00
N THR A 290 14.93 -15.37 -21.44
CA THR A 290 14.63 -15.90 -22.77
C THR A 290 13.69 -14.98 -23.53
N LEU A 291 13.86 -14.97 -24.84
CA LEU A 291 12.93 -14.40 -25.81
C LEU A 291 12.45 -15.53 -26.72
N ASP A 292 11.15 -15.84 -26.67
CA ASP A 292 10.54 -16.96 -27.39
C ASP A 292 11.31 -18.29 -27.18
N GLY A 293 11.71 -18.52 -25.93
CA GLY A 293 12.51 -19.69 -25.52
C GLY A 293 14.01 -19.63 -25.87
N THR A 294 14.46 -18.61 -26.60
CA THR A 294 15.89 -18.42 -26.94
C THR A 294 16.58 -17.56 -25.87
N PRO A 295 17.71 -17.98 -25.27
CA PRO A 295 18.43 -17.16 -24.30
C PRO A 295 18.87 -15.81 -24.86
N VAL A 296 18.68 -14.74 -24.09
CA VAL A 296 19.13 -13.37 -24.41
C VAL A 296 19.98 -12.82 -23.26
N PRO A 297 20.89 -11.86 -23.53
CA PRO A 297 21.76 -11.33 -22.50
C PRO A 297 21.00 -10.52 -21.44
N GLN A 298 21.29 -10.80 -20.17
CA GLN A 298 20.96 -9.90 -19.06
C GLN A 298 21.95 -8.72 -19.05
N TRP A 299 21.54 -7.56 -18.51
CA TRP A 299 22.31 -6.31 -18.44
C TRP A 299 22.60 -5.62 -19.78
N GLU A 300 21.93 -6.07 -20.84
CA GLU A 300 22.03 -5.49 -22.18
C GLU A 300 20.63 -5.14 -22.70
N PRO A 301 20.50 -4.02 -23.43
CA PRO A 301 19.27 -3.69 -24.14
C PRO A 301 18.95 -4.73 -25.21
N VAL A 302 17.76 -5.34 -25.14
CA VAL A 302 17.27 -6.35 -26.08
C VAL A 302 15.96 -5.85 -26.68
N THR A 303 15.85 -5.85 -28.01
CA THR A 303 14.57 -5.53 -28.68
C THR A 303 13.70 -6.78 -28.76
N VAL A 304 12.56 -6.75 -28.08
CA VAL A 304 11.48 -7.73 -28.22
C VAL A 304 10.65 -7.34 -29.44
N PRO A 305 10.48 -8.20 -30.44
CA PRO A 305 9.60 -7.93 -31.58
C PRO A 305 8.12 -7.97 -31.16
N ALA A 306 7.24 -7.38 -31.98
CA ALA A 306 5.80 -7.54 -31.79
C ALA A 306 5.38 -9.02 -31.79
N GLY A 307 4.59 -9.41 -30.80
CA GLY A 307 4.18 -10.79 -30.53
C GLY A 307 5.18 -11.61 -29.71
N GLY A 308 6.41 -11.13 -29.51
CA GLY A 308 7.46 -11.83 -28.78
C GLY A 308 7.17 -11.94 -27.28
N VAL A 309 7.64 -13.04 -26.69
CA VAL A 309 7.48 -13.35 -25.26
C VAL A 309 8.83 -13.31 -24.56
N LEU A 310 9.00 -12.36 -23.65
CA LEU A 310 10.15 -12.27 -22.74
C LEU A 310 9.84 -13.07 -21.47
N GLU A 311 10.72 -13.97 -21.05
CA GLU A 311 10.57 -14.70 -19.80
C GLU A 311 11.81 -14.50 -18.91
N VAL A 312 11.55 -14.24 -17.63
CA VAL A 312 12.61 -14.07 -16.63
C VAL A 312 12.48 -15.18 -15.59
N GLY A 313 13.47 -16.07 -15.55
CA GLY A 313 13.53 -17.16 -14.59
C GLY A 313 13.91 -16.72 -13.18
N ALA A 314 14.00 -17.69 -12.27
CA ALA A 314 14.50 -17.47 -10.92
C ALA A 314 16.04 -17.43 -10.88
N PRO A 315 16.64 -16.55 -10.06
CA PRO A 315 18.05 -16.64 -9.71
C PRO A 315 18.37 -17.99 -9.05
N ALA A 316 19.43 -18.65 -9.51
CA ALA A 316 19.78 -19.99 -9.02
C ALA A 316 20.51 -19.93 -7.66
N GLU A 317 21.66 -19.24 -7.63
CA GLU A 317 22.61 -19.31 -6.51
C GLU A 317 22.78 -18.01 -5.74
N HIS A 318 22.76 -16.86 -6.42
CA HIS A 318 23.13 -15.57 -5.84
C HIS A 318 22.12 -14.48 -6.16
N GLY A 319 21.91 -13.59 -5.19
CA GLY A 319 20.90 -12.54 -5.29
C GLY A 319 19.47 -13.08 -5.18
N LEU A 320 18.51 -12.17 -5.17
CA LEU A 320 17.09 -12.48 -4.98
C LEU A 320 16.18 -11.74 -5.97
N ARG A 321 16.56 -10.55 -6.42
CA ARG A 321 15.69 -9.68 -7.23
C ARG A 321 16.27 -9.39 -8.60
N THR A 322 15.42 -9.48 -9.61
CA THR A 322 15.67 -8.99 -10.97
C THR A 322 14.76 -7.81 -11.27
N TYR A 323 15.14 -7.02 -12.27
CA TYR A 323 14.35 -5.87 -12.72
C TYR A 323 14.11 -5.97 -14.22
N VAL A 324 12.88 -5.73 -14.65
CA VAL A 324 12.51 -5.64 -16.07
C VAL A 324 12.12 -4.21 -16.38
N LEU A 325 12.93 -3.56 -17.21
CA LEU A 325 12.75 -2.15 -17.57
C LEU A 325 12.51 -2.05 -19.07
N CYS A 326 11.64 -1.13 -19.47
CA CYS A 326 11.29 -0.88 -20.87
C CYS A 326 11.73 0.53 -21.26
N ALA A 327 12.24 0.72 -22.48
CA ALA A 327 12.55 2.06 -22.97
C ALA A 327 11.27 2.92 -22.96
N GLY A 328 11.36 4.16 -22.48
CA GLY A 328 10.22 5.03 -22.22
C GLY A 328 9.48 4.79 -20.89
N GLY A 329 9.78 3.69 -20.18
CA GLY A 329 9.13 3.32 -18.92
C GLY A 329 7.72 2.74 -19.09
N LEU A 330 7.12 2.32 -17.98
CA LEU A 330 5.71 1.92 -17.91
C LEU A 330 4.80 3.14 -17.70
N ASP A 331 3.64 3.17 -18.37
CA ASP A 331 2.60 4.20 -18.16
C ASP A 331 1.71 3.78 -16.99
N VAL A 332 2.07 4.25 -15.80
CA VAL A 332 1.38 3.95 -14.54
C VAL A 332 1.14 5.26 -13.79
N PRO A 333 -0.08 5.53 -13.29
CA PRO A 333 -0.36 6.77 -12.58
C PRO A 333 0.40 6.85 -11.26
N ALA A 334 0.87 8.06 -10.93
CA ALA A 334 1.52 8.33 -9.66
C ALA A 334 0.48 8.46 -8.54
N PHE A 335 0.82 7.94 -7.36
CA PHE A 335 0.09 8.14 -6.11
C PHE A 335 1.03 8.77 -5.07
N LEU A 336 0.67 9.97 -4.59
CA LEU A 336 1.54 10.80 -3.75
C LEU A 336 2.93 11.03 -4.40
N GLY A 337 2.94 11.32 -5.70
CA GLY A 337 4.16 11.69 -6.43
C GLY A 337 5.02 10.53 -6.96
N SER A 338 4.64 9.27 -6.75
CA SER A 338 5.40 8.09 -7.20
C SER A 338 4.50 6.97 -7.73
N ALA A 339 4.98 6.24 -8.73
CA ALA A 339 4.37 5.04 -9.30
C ALA A 339 4.68 3.76 -8.49
N SER A 340 5.47 3.83 -7.43
CA SER A 340 5.86 2.66 -6.64
C SER A 340 4.69 1.97 -5.95
N THR A 341 4.67 0.64 -6.03
CA THR A 341 3.65 -0.18 -5.36
C THR A 341 3.99 -0.32 -3.89
N PHE A 342 3.06 0.05 -3.00
CA PHE A 342 3.06 -0.37 -1.60
C PHE A 342 1.91 -1.34 -1.37
N THR A 343 2.22 -2.65 -1.40
CA THR A 343 1.20 -3.73 -1.40
C THR A 343 0.39 -3.76 -0.12
N LEU A 344 1.04 -3.51 1.02
CA LEU A 344 0.43 -3.40 2.34
C LEU A 344 -0.63 -2.28 2.37
N GLY A 345 -0.31 -1.10 1.84
CA GLY A 345 -1.24 0.02 1.75
C GLY A 345 -2.24 -0.05 0.58
N ARG A 346 -2.10 -1.02 -0.33
CA ARG A 346 -2.93 -1.21 -1.53
C ARG A 346 -2.99 0.03 -2.44
N PHE A 347 -1.86 0.71 -2.66
CA PHE A 347 -1.78 1.85 -3.57
C PHE A 347 -0.45 1.95 -4.34
N GLY A 348 -0.46 2.79 -5.38
CA GLY A 348 0.61 2.90 -6.37
C GLY A 348 0.70 1.69 -7.31
N GLY A 349 1.58 1.75 -8.30
CA GLY A 349 1.79 0.67 -9.25
C GLY A 349 0.55 0.26 -10.03
N HIS A 350 0.48 -1.02 -10.39
CA HIS A 350 -0.67 -1.59 -11.10
C HIS A 350 -1.74 -2.04 -10.10
N GLY A 351 -2.74 -1.19 -9.88
CA GLY A 351 -3.89 -1.49 -9.00
C GLY A 351 -3.53 -1.62 -7.51
N GLY A 352 -2.41 -1.05 -7.05
CA GLY A 352 -2.00 -1.14 -5.64
C GLY A 352 -1.46 -2.50 -5.22
N ARG A 353 -1.15 -3.40 -6.15
CA ARG A 353 -0.85 -4.81 -5.87
C ARG A 353 0.29 -5.36 -6.74
N ALA A 354 0.73 -6.57 -6.40
CA ALA A 354 1.55 -7.36 -7.30
C ALA A 354 0.78 -7.74 -8.57
N LEU A 355 1.52 -7.93 -9.66
CA LEU A 355 0.98 -8.38 -10.94
C LEU A 355 0.35 -9.77 -10.81
N ARG A 356 -0.63 -10.05 -11.67
CA ARG A 356 -1.34 -11.31 -11.80
C ARG A 356 -1.35 -11.75 -13.26
N THR A 357 -1.42 -13.06 -13.48
CA THR A 357 -1.62 -13.60 -14.83
C THR A 357 -2.88 -12.99 -15.46
N GLY A 358 -2.72 -12.50 -16.67
CA GLY A 358 -3.78 -11.84 -17.43
C GLY A 358 -3.84 -10.32 -17.25
N ASP A 359 -3.09 -9.74 -16.31
CA ASP A 359 -2.92 -8.28 -16.25
C ASP A 359 -2.32 -7.74 -17.55
N VAL A 360 -2.60 -6.48 -17.83
CA VAL A 360 -2.03 -5.76 -18.96
C VAL A 360 -1.41 -4.47 -18.48
N LEU A 361 -0.19 -4.22 -18.97
CA LEU A 361 0.57 -3.01 -18.73
C LEU A 361 0.68 -2.22 -20.04
N HIS A 362 0.82 -0.91 -19.91
CA HIS A 362 1.04 0.01 -21.02
C HIS A 362 2.38 0.73 -20.89
N GLY A 363 2.83 1.34 -21.98
CA GLY A 363 4.15 1.94 -22.11
C GLY A 363 5.10 1.04 -22.90
N GLY A 364 6.39 1.27 -22.72
CA GLY A 364 7.43 0.62 -23.53
C GLY A 364 7.48 1.18 -24.96
N ALA A 365 8.69 1.44 -25.42
CA ALA A 365 8.99 1.91 -26.76
C ALA A 365 10.19 1.14 -27.33
N GLN A 366 10.38 1.27 -28.63
CA GLN A 366 11.64 0.87 -29.27
C GLN A 366 12.62 2.04 -29.20
N ALA A 367 13.82 1.76 -28.71
CA ALA A 367 14.92 2.72 -28.65
C ALA A 367 16.27 2.02 -28.80
N ASP A 368 17.29 2.78 -29.20
CA ASP A 368 18.68 2.33 -29.12
C ASP A 368 19.16 2.42 -27.67
N GLY A 369 19.57 1.29 -27.10
CA GLY A 369 20.13 1.25 -25.75
C GLY A 369 21.66 1.18 -25.75
N THR A 370 22.27 1.51 -24.62
CA THR A 370 23.72 1.37 -24.38
C THR A 370 23.96 0.46 -23.18
N PRO A 371 24.69 -0.66 -23.32
CA PRO A 371 25.04 -1.51 -22.18
C PRO A 371 25.76 -0.75 -21.07
N VAL A 372 25.46 -1.09 -19.81
CA VAL A 372 26.19 -0.53 -18.67
C VAL A 372 27.52 -1.26 -18.47
N GLY A 373 28.60 -0.50 -18.31
CA GLY A 373 29.95 -1.03 -18.14
C GLY A 373 30.22 -1.61 -16.74
N GLU A 374 29.77 -0.95 -15.69
CA GLU A 374 29.97 -1.41 -14.30
C GLU A 374 28.68 -2.05 -13.76
N ARG A 375 28.78 -3.31 -13.33
CA ARG A 375 27.67 -4.13 -12.82
C ARG A 375 27.91 -4.49 -11.35
N PRO A 376 26.87 -4.57 -10.51
CA PRO A 376 27.00 -5.06 -9.15
C PRO A 376 27.45 -6.54 -9.12
N SER A 377 28.14 -6.93 -8.04
CA SER A 377 28.54 -8.31 -7.78
C SER A 377 27.55 -8.95 -6.80
N PHE A 378 27.09 -10.16 -7.10
CA PHE A 378 26.15 -10.92 -6.28
C PHE A 378 26.88 -12.11 -5.65
N THR A 379 26.71 -12.30 -4.34
CA THR A 379 27.38 -13.35 -3.56
C THR A 379 26.39 -13.96 -2.56
N SER A 380 26.82 -14.96 -1.79
CA SER A 380 26.08 -15.48 -0.61
C SER A 380 26.68 -15.03 0.73
N THR A 381 27.79 -14.29 0.67
CA THR A 381 28.47 -13.67 1.83
C THR A 381 28.69 -12.21 1.53
N TRP A 382 27.92 -11.37 2.22
CA TRP A 382 27.81 -9.95 1.96
C TRP A 382 28.56 -9.16 3.02
N HIS A 383 29.47 -8.31 2.57
CA HIS A 383 30.04 -7.25 3.39
C HIS A 383 29.25 -5.97 3.12
N ILE A 384 28.55 -5.46 4.13
CA ILE A 384 27.66 -4.31 4.01
C ILE A 384 28.22 -3.16 4.83
N ALA A 385 28.55 -2.05 4.18
CA ALA A 385 29.08 -0.89 4.89
C ALA A 385 27.97 -0.19 5.70
N ALA A 386 28.23 0.02 6.99
CA ALA A 386 27.28 0.64 7.89
C ALA A 386 27.97 1.70 8.77
N ALA A 387 27.28 2.84 8.91
CA ALA A 387 27.68 3.89 9.83
C ALA A 387 27.19 3.54 11.25
N GLU A 388 28.08 3.72 12.23
CA GLU A 388 27.74 3.62 13.66
C GLU A 388 26.66 4.65 14.04
N GLY A 389 25.62 4.21 14.75
CA GLY A 389 24.51 5.04 15.23
C GLY A 389 23.15 4.72 14.58
N PRO A 390 22.06 5.26 15.16
CA PRO A 390 22.05 6.31 16.20
C PRO A 390 22.32 5.85 17.64
N HIS A 391 22.06 4.58 17.97
CA HIS A 391 21.97 4.10 19.35
C HIS A 391 23.12 3.18 19.76
N ALA A 392 24.33 3.31 19.18
CA ALA A 392 25.48 2.46 19.54
C ALA A 392 26.14 2.83 20.88
N ALA A 393 25.82 4.00 21.43
CA ALA A 393 26.45 4.51 22.63
C ALA A 393 26.24 3.59 23.86
N PRO A 394 27.14 3.64 24.86
CA PRO A 394 27.05 2.90 26.14
C PRO A 394 25.78 3.12 26.97
N GLU A 395 24.90 4.01 26.51
CA GLU A 395 23.55 4.24 27.02
C GLU A 395 22.62 3.05 26.73
N PHE A 396 22.89 2.30 25.65
CA PHE A 396 22.03 1.25 25.12
C PHE A 396 22.77 -0.10 24.98
N PHE A 397 23.94 -0.09 24.34
CA PHE A 397 24.76 -1.29 24.10
C PHE A 397 26.08 -1.20 24.83
N THR A 398 26.60 -2.33 25.32
CA THR A 398 27.97 -2.36 25.83
C THR A 398 28.95 -2.25 24.66
N GLU A 399 30.18 -1.78 24.90
CA GLU A 399 31.20 -1.75 23.84
C GLU A 399 31.46 -3.15 23.26
N ASP A 400 31.43 -4.18 24.10
CA ASP A 400 31.61 -5.55 23.61
C ASP A 400 30.45 -5.98 22.72
N ASP A 401 29.21 -5.53 22.96
CA ASP A 401 28.08 -5.81 22.06
C ASP A 401 28.32 -5.21 20.67
N ILE A 402 28.88 -3.99 20.60
CA ILE A 402 29.20 -3.35 19.31
C ILE A 402 30.37 -4.08 18.61
N ARG A 403 31.39 -4.53 19.36
CA ARG A 403 32.48 -5.34 18.79
C ARG A 403 31.95 -6.66 18.23
N ASP A 404 31.13 -7.35 19.01
CA ASP A 404 30.51 -8.62 18.61
C ASP A 404 29.58 -8.42 17.41
N PHE A 405 28.85 -7.31 17.36
CA PHE A 405 27.99 -6.96 16.23
C PHE A 405 28.74 -6.88 14.89
N TYR A 406 29.87 -6.17 14.86
CA TYR A 406 30.69 -6.03 13.65
C TYR A 406 31.55 -7.28 13.35
N ALA A 407 31.88 -8.08 14.37
CA ALA A 407 32.64 -9.33 14.20
C ALA A 407 31.77 -10.51 13.72
N ALA A 408 30.46 -10.46 13.98
CA ALA A 408 29.55 -11.55 13.71
C ALA A 408 29.27 -11.80 12.23
N ASP A 409 29.04 -13.07 11.93
CA ASP A 409 28.44 -13.54 10.68
C ASP A 409 26.94 -13.75 10.90
N TRP A 410 26.16 -12.77 10.47
CA TRP A 410 24.71 -12.76 10.59
C TRP A 410 24.08 -13.62 9.50
N LYS A 411 23.14 -14.49 9.86
CA LYS A 411 22.39 -15.31 8.90
C LYS A 411 21.06 -14.64 8.55
N VAL A 412 20.76 -14.56 7.27
CA VAL A 412 19.47 -14.04 6.80
C VAL A 412 18.37 -15.06 7.08
N HIS A 413 17.35 -14.63 7.83
CA HIS A 413 16.21 -15.45 8.20
C HIS A 413 15.15 -15.50 7.08
N PHE A 414 14.42 -16.61 6.95
CA PHE A 414 13.38 -16.78 5.91
C PHE A 414 12.21 -15.80 6.04
N ASN A 415 11.93 -15.34 7.26
CA ASN A 415 10.92 -14.30 7.52
C ASN A 415 11.43 -12.88 7.21
N SER A 416 11.84 -12.67 5.96
CA SER A 416 12.38 -11.42 5.43
C SER A 416 11.58 -10.92 4.24
N ALA A 417 11.27 -9.63 4.18
CA ALA A 417 10.40 -9.03 3.16
C ALA A 417 10.84 -7.61 2.82
N ARG A 418 10.10 -6.91 1.95
CA ARG A 418 10.35 -5.49 1.65
C ARG A 418 10.24 -4.56 2.87
N THR A 419 9.51 -4.97 3.90
CA THR A 419 9.47 -4.26 5.20
C THR A 419 10.80 -4.32 5.95
N GLY A 420 11.59 -5.36 5.71
CA GLY A 420 12.89 -5.56 6.34
C GLY A 420 13.39 -7.00 6.29
N VAL A 421 14.71 -7.14 6.39
CA VAL A 421 15.43 -8.42 6.33
C VAL A 421 15.84 -8.82 7.75
N ARG A 422 15.25 -9.89 8.27
CA ARG A 422 15.53 -10.37 9.64
C ARG A 422 16.84 -11.15 9.65
N LEU A 423 17.63 -10.94 10.71
CA LEU A 423 18.94 -11.54 10.87
C LEU A 423 18.99 -12.42 12.13
N VAL A 424 19.75 -13.50 12.06
CA VAL A 424 20.06 -14.41 13.17
C VAL A 424 21.55 -14.30 13.49
N GLY A 425 21.88 -14.06 14.75
CA GLY A 425 23.26 -13.88 15.19
C GLY A 425 23.37 -13.78 16.72
N PRO A 426 24.47 -13.22 17.25
CA PRO A 426 24.69 -13.12 18.68
C PRO A 426 23.65 -12.20 19.34
N LYS A 427 23.25 -12.58 20.56
CA LYS A 427 22.38 -11.75 21.41
C LYS A 427 23.19 -10.65 22.10
N PRO A 428 22.66 -9.42 22.19
CA PRO A 428 23.28 -8.34 22.96
C PRO A 428 23.19 -8.61 24.47
N ARG A 429 24.19 -8.13 25.23
CA ARG A 429 24.16 -8.16 26.70
C ARG A 429 23.38 -6.99 27.31
N TRP A 430 23.20 -5.92 26.55
CA TRP A 430 22.56 -4.66 26.94
C TRP A 430 23.32 -3.88 28.03
N ALA A 431 23.40 -2.56 27.87
CA ALA A 431 23.99 -1.68 28.88
C ALA A 431 23.02 -1.28 29.99
N ARG A 432 21.75 -1.62 29.85
CA ARG A 432 20.64 -1.28 30.75
C ARG A 432 19.75 -2.49 31.03
N THR A 433 19.03 -2.45 32.14
CA THR A 433 18.17 -3.55 32.60
C THR A 433 16.79 -3.56 31.95
N ASP A 434 16.32 -2.41 31.49
CA ASP A 434 14.99 -2.22 30.89
C ASP A 434 14.95 -0.90 30.10
N GLY A 435 13.82 -0.66 29.41
CA GLY A 435 13.55 0.57 28.65
C GLY A 435 12.73 1.62 29.42
N GLY A 436 12.49 1.43 30.73
CA GLY A 436 11.65 2.32 31.53
C GLY A 436 10.20 2.43 31.03
N GLU A 437 9.67 3.65 30.97
CA GLU A 437 8.29 3.94 30.53
C GLU A 437 8.02 3.56 29.06
N ALA A 438 9.08 3.38 28.25
CA ALA A 438 8.96 2.98 26.86
C ALA A 438 8.74 1.46 26.65
N GLY A 439 9.03 0.66 27.67
CA GLY A 439 8.85 -0.79 27.63
C GLY A 439 9.85 -1.55 28.53
N LEU A 440 9.49 -2.78 28.87
CA LEU A 440 10.27 -3.61 29.80
C LEU A 440 11.56 -4.18 29.20
N HIS A 441 11.66 -4.29 27.87
CA HIS A 441 12.85 -4.84 27.24
C HIS A 441 13.97 -3.78 27.15
N PRO A 442 15.23 -4.11 27.42
CA PRO A 442 16.37 -3.20 27.27
C PRO A 442 16.59 -2.61 25.87
N SER A 443 15.90 -3.11 24.84
CA SER A 443 15.93 -2.50 23.51
C SER A 443 14.89 -1.39 23.34
N ASN A 444 13.92 -1.27 24.25
CA ASN A 444 12.81 -0.33 24.12
C ASN A 444 13.23 1.12 24.35
N ILE A 445 12.81 2.02 23.47
CA ILE A 445 12.98 3.47 23.58
C ILE A 445 11.65 4.15 23.25
N HIS A 446 11.50 5.40 23.68
CA HIS A 446 10.34 6.18 23.25
C HIS A 446 10.34 6.26 21.73
N ASP A 447 9.16 6.03 21.18
CA ASP A 447 8.96 5.84 19.75
C ASP A 447 9.62 6.99 18.96
N THR A 448 10.54 6.62 18.07
CA THR A 448 11.45 7.51 17.32
C THR A 448 11.39 7.17 15.84
N PRO A 449 11.69 8.12 14.94
CA PRO A 449 11.80 7.83 13.52
C PRO A 449 12.96 6.88 13.24
N TYR A 450 12.78 6.04 12.22
CA TYR A 450 13.79 5.15 11.68
C TYR A 450 14.29 5.62 10.32
N SER A 451 15.46 5.11 9.95
CA SER A 451 16.03 5.23 8.60
C SER A 451 15.87 3.92 7.84
N VAL A 452 15.63 3.99 6.53
CA VAL A 452 15.79 2.83 5.65
C VAL A 452 17.24 2.34 5.76
N GLY A 453 17.42 1.03 5.97
CA GLY A 453 18.72 0.42 6.21
C GLY A 453 19.21 0.49 7.67
N ALA A 454 18.42 1.02 8.61
CA ALA A 454 18.74 0.90 10.03
C ALA A 454 18.68 -0.57 10.48
N VAL A 455 19.61 -0.96 11.37
CA VAL A 455 19.61 -2.28 12.00
C VAL A 455 18.79 -2.18 13.29
N ASP A 456 17.50 -2.49 13.22
CA ASP A 456 16.56 -2.30 14.32
C ASP A 456 16.47 -3.54 15.22
N TYR A 457 16.65 -3.37 16.54
CA TYR A 457 16.63 -4.48 17.52
C TYR A 457 15.23 -4.67 18.13
N THR A 458 14.39 -5.42 17.42
CA THR A 458 13.07 -5.86 17.90
C THR A 458 13.17 -6.91 18.99
N GLY A 459 13.43 -6.47 20.22
CA GLY A 459 13.92 -7.34 21.30
C GLY A 459 15.39 -7.66 21.10
N ASP A 460 15.76 -8.95 21.18
CA ASP A 460 17.15 -9.40 20.97
C ASP A 460 17.50 -9.74 19.52
N MET A 461 16.52 -9.65 18.61
CA MET A 461 16.68 -10.07 17.21
C MET A 461 16.69 -8.84 16.28
N PRO A 462 17.77 -8.63 15.52
CA PRO A 462 17.86 -7.50 14.60
C PRO A 462 17.09 -7.72 13.29
N VAL A 463 16.58 -6.62 12.75
CA VAL A 463 16.01 -6.54 11.40
C VAL A 463 16.61 -5.34 10.65
N LEU A 464 17.09 -5.57 9.43
CA LEU A 464 17.49 -4.51 8.52
C LEU A 464 16.25 -3.90 7.88
N LEU A 465 15.90 -2.67 8.25
CA LEU A 465 14.68 -2.03 7.76
C LEU A 465 14.75 -1.77 6.26
N GLY A 466 13.73 -2.26 5.54
CA GLY A 466 13.63 -2.13 4.09
C GLY A 466 12.86 -0.88 3.65
N PRO A 467 12.71 -0.67 2.33
CA PRO A 467 12.00 0.49 1.78
C PRO A 467 10.50 0.54 2.11
N ASP A 468 9.86 -0.60 2.41
CA ASP A 468 8.48 -0.67 2.89
C ASP A 468 8.42 -0.79 4.44
N GLY A 469 9.54 -0.52 5.11
CA GLY A 469 9.66 -0.61 6.56
C GLY A 469 8.85 0.45 7.31
N PRO A 470 8.65 0.26 8.62
CA PRO A 470 7.95 1.22 9.46
C PRO A 470 8.73 2.53 9.55
N SER A 471 8.03 3.66 9.61
CA SER A 471 8.67 4.96 9.77
C SER A 471 9.07 5.27 11.21
N LEU A 472 8.20 4.92 12.15
CA LEU A 472 8.31 5.27 13.55
C LEU A 472 8.18 3.99 14.37
N GLY A 473 9.05 3.81 15.37
CA GLY A 473 8.99 2.69 16.30
C GLY A 473 9.87 2.85 17.52
N GLY A 474 9.76 1.89 18.44
CA GLY A 474 10.26 2.01 19.82
C GLY A 474 11.44 1.12 20.16
N PHE A 475 12.38 0.92 19.23
CA PHE A 475 13.55 0.06 19.41
C PHE A 475 14.86 0.74 18.99
N VAL A 476 15.96 0.32 19.61
CA VAL A 476 17.30 0.88 19.34
C VAL A 476 17.93 0.35 18.05
N CYS A 477 18.79 1.16 17.45
CA CYS A 477 19.49 0.86 16.20
C CYS A 477 20.98 1.18 16.36
N PRO A 478 21.88 0.19 16.51
CA PRO A 478 23.31 0.46 16.71
C PRO A 478 24.03 0.88 15.43
N ALA A 479 23.49 0.58 14.24
CA ALA A 479 24.11 0.96 12.98
C ALA A 479 23.05 1.21 11.90
N THR A 480 23.43 1.97 10.87
CA THR A 480 22.61 2.24 9.69
C THR A 480 23.44 2.05 8.43
N VAL A 481 22.92 1.23 7.50
CA VAL A 481 23.56 1.00 6.19
C VAL A 481 23.57 2.30 5.38
N ILE A 482 24.74 2.67 4.86
CA ILE A 482 24.90 3.89 4.07
C ILE A 482 24.14 3.79 2.74
N SER A 483 23.66 4.92 2.22
CA SER A 483 22.78 4.99 1.06
C SER A 483 23.32 4.24 -0.17
N THR A 484 24.63 4.32 -0.43
CA THR A 484 25.32 3.67 -1.55
C THR A 484 25.39 2.14 -1.46
N GLU A 485 25.06 1.58 -0.31
CA GLU A 485 25.15 0.15 0.00
C GLU A 485 23.78 -0.49 0.24
N ARG A 486 22.71 0.32 0.34
CA ARG A 486 21.33 -0.15 0.57
C ARG A 486 20.86 -1.15 -0.47
N TRP A 487 21.34 -1.04 -1.70
CA TRP A 487 20.99 -1.96 -2.79
C TRP A 487 21.27 -3.44 -2.45
N LYS A 488 22.28 -3.71 -1.61
CA LYS A 488 22.61 -5.08 -1.17
C LYS A 488 21.46 -5.72 -0.40
N LEU A 489 20.67 -4.94 0.35
CA LEU A 489 19.52 -5.46 1.12
C LEU A 489 18.48 -6.11 0.20
N GLY A 490 18.28 -5.54 -1.01
CA GLY A 490 17.38 -6.10 -2.02
C GLY A 490 17.85 -7.43 -2.61
N GLN A 491 19.11 -7.81 -2.39
CA GLN A 491 19.71 -9.03 -2.93
C GLN A 491 19.98 -10.11 -1.88
N LEU A 492 19.73 -9.81 -0.60
CA LEU A 492 19.84 -10.79 0.47
C LEU A 492 18.80 -11.90 0.32
N ARG A 493 19.27 -13.15 0.31
CA ARG A 493 18.45 -14.36 0.27
C ARG A 493 18.44 -15.03 1.65
N PRO A 494 17.34 -15.69 2.07
CA PRO A 494 17.37 -16.59 3.23
C PRO A 494 18.57 -17.56 3.17
N GLY A 495 19.30 -17.67 4.28
CA GLY A 495 20.53 -18.47 4.37
C GLY A 495 21.83 -17.72 4.07
N ASP A 496 21.77 -16.56 3.41
CA ASP A 496 22.95 -15.73 3.17
C ASP A 496 23.63 -15.31 4.47
N THR A 497 24.93 -15.03 4.37
CA THR A 497 25.73 -14.50 5.47
C THR A 497 25.97 -13.01 5.26
N VAL A 498 25.74 -12.20 6.29
CA VAL A 498 25.98 -10.76 6.29
C VAL A 498 27.01 -10.44 7.35
N ARG A 499 28.03 -9.66 6.98
CA ARG A 499 28.97 -9.03 7.91
C ARG A 499 28.92 -7.52 7.70
N PHE A 500 28.66 -6.79 8.78
CA PHE A 500 28.67 -5.34 8.74
C PHE A 500 30.11 -4.82 8.76
N VAL A 501 30.39 -3.82 7.93
CA VAL A 501 31.70 -3.18 7.86
C VAL A 501 31.57 -1.74 8.38
N PRO A 502 32.26 -1.37 9.46
CA PRO A 502 32.18 -0.03 10.02
C PRO A 502 32.84 0.98 9.07
N VAL A 503 32.09 2.03 8.72
CA VAL A 503 32.55 3.11 7.84
C VAL A 503 32.15 4.49 8.35
N HIS A 504 32.85 5.51 7.84
CA HIS A 504 32.41 6.89 7.88
C HIS A 504 31.27 7.12 6.88
N THR A 505 30.60 8.27 6.96
CA THR A 505 29.50 8.64 6.05
C THR A 505 29.92 8.81 4.59
N ASP A 506 31.22 9.00 4.32
CA ASP A 506 31.80 9.02 2.97
C ASP A 506 32.18 7.62 2.45
N GLY A 507 31.92 6.56 3.23
CA GLY A 507 32.26 5.17 2.89
C GLY A 507 33.70 4.77 3.23
N SER A 508 34.54 5.66 3.75
CA SER A 508 35.90 5.31 4.17
C SER A 508 35.88 4.41 5.42
N ALA A 509 36.85 3.50 5.52
CA ALA A 509 36.94 2.55 6.62
C ALA A 509 37.09 3.27 7.96
N ARG A 510 36.37 2.79 8.99
CA ARG A 510 36.36 3.36 10.34
C ARG A 510 36.58 2.26 11.38
N PRO A 511 37.18 2.54 12.56
CA PRO A 511 37.10 1.62 13.69
C PRO A 511 35.65 1.29 14.06
N ALA A 512 35.41 0.10 14.62
CA ALA A 512 34.06 -0.37 14.98
C ALA A 512 33.36 0.53 16.01
N ILE A 513 34.12 1.11 16.94
CA ILE A 513 33.62 2.02 17.98
C ILE A 513 34.44 3.29 17.91
N VAL A 514 33.77 4.44 17.83
CA VAL A 514 34.44 5.75 17.83
C VAL A 514 33.71 6.74 18.72
N ASP A 515 32.43 7.00 18.44
CA ASP A 515 31.64 8.02 19.14
C ASP A 515 30.26 7.50 19.59
N GLY A 516 29.97 6.20 19.42
CA GLY A 516 28.67 5.61 19.76
C GLY A 516 27.54 6.17 18.90
N GLY A 517 27.87 6.77 17.75
CA GLY A 517 26.91 7.46 16.88
C GLY A 517 26.56 8.88 17.34
N ILE A 518 27.25 9.45 18.34
CA ILE A 518 26.97 10.79 18.87
C ILE A 518 27.88 11.81 18.18
N LEU A 519 27.27 12.74 17.44
CA LEU A 519 27.99 13.79 16.71
C LEU A 519 28.25 15.03 17.59
N ALA A 520 27.31 15.38 18.46
CA ALA A 520 27.42 16.50 19.38
C ALA A 520 26.43 16.35 20.57
N ARG A 521 26.73 17.05 21.66
CA ARG A 521 25.81 17.25 22.80
C ARG A 521 25.86 18.72 23.22
N ASP A 522 24.70 19.38 23.21
CA ASP A 522 24.53 20.76 23.64
C ASP A 522 23.49 20.81 24.77
N GLY A 523 23.95 20.89 26.02
CA GLY A 523 23.06 20.84 27.18
C GLY A 523 22.32 19.50 27.25
N ASP A 524 20.99 19.56 27.10
CA ASP A 524 20.11 18.39 27.11
C ASP A 524 19.75 17.86 25.71
N VAL A 525 20.36 18.40 24.65
CA VAL A 525 20.16 17.97 23.27
C VAL A 525 21.29 17.07 22.81
N THR A 526 20.96 15.90 22.27
CA THR A 526 21.93 14.97 21.66
C THR A 526 21.70 14.87 20.16
N TYR A 527 22.76 15.05 19.38
CA TYR A 527 22.73 14.93 17.92
C TYR A 527 23.39 13.63 17.52
N ARG A 528 22.65 12.74 16.86
CA ARG A 528 23.07 11.38 16.52
C ARG A 528 23.13 11.17 15.01
N ARG A 529 24.13 10.41 14.59
CA ARG A 529 24.26 9.91 13.22
C ARG A 529 23.23 8.82 12.98
N SER A 530 22.45 8.92 11.91
CA SER A 530 21.51 7.87 11.48
C SER A 530 21.72 7.58 9.99
N GLY A 531 22.86 6.97 9.67
CA GLY A 531 23.35 6.81 8.30
C GLY A 531 24.07 8.05 7.78
N ASP A 532 24.27 8.11 6.47
CA ASP A 532 24.86 9.22 5.73
C ASP A 532 23.84 10.28 5.30
N ASP A 533 22.56 9.90 5.22
CA ASP A 533 21.46 10.73 4.73
C ASP A 533 20.45 11.15 5.81
N ASN A 534 20.73 10.95 7.10
CA ASN A 534 19.90 11.49 8.19
C ASN A 534 20.71 12.01 9.39
N LEU A 535 20.12 12.97 10.09
CA LEU A 535 20.51 13.45 11.42
C LEU A 535 19.33 13.22 12.38
N LEU A 536 19.58 12.55 13.50
CA LEU A 536 18.58 12.38 14.58
C LEU A 536 18.91 13.36 15.72
N VAL A 537 17.98 14.24 16.04
CA VAL A 537 18.08 15.20 17.15
C VAL A 537 17.20 14.69 18.28
N GLU A 538 17.76 14.49 19.47
CA GLU A 538 17.03 14.01 20.64
C GLU A 538 17.06 15.03 21.79
N PHE A 539 15.90 15.28 22.40
CA PHE A 539 15.75 16.25 23.48
C PHE A 539 15.57 15.58 24.86
N GLY A 540 16.28 16.07 25.87
CA GLY A 540 16.05 15.74 27.28
C GLY A 540 16.36 14.29 27.67
N PRO A 541 15.93 13.83 28.85
CA PRO A 541 16.02 12.41 29.23
C PRO A 541 14.99 11.54 28.50
N MET A 542 15.16 10.22 28.56
CA MET A 542 14.23 9.22 28.00
C MET A 542 12.99 9.09 28.90
N GLN A 543 12.07 10.05 28.78
CA GLN A 543 10.80 10.11 29.52
C GLN A 543 9.68 10.61 28.60
N LEU A 544 8.43 10.24 28.90
CA LEU A 544 7.27 10.81 28.23
C LEU A 544 6.96 12.21 28.79
N ASP A 545 7.53 13.23 28.14
CA ASP A 545 7.32 14.65 28.48
C ASP A 545 6.82 15.44 27.27
N LEU A 546 5.61 16.02 27.42
CA LEU A 546 4.99 16.84 26.37
C LEU A 546 5.79 18.11 26.07
N ALA A 547 6.56 18.64 27.03
CA ALA A 547 7.45 19.78 26.80
C ALA A 547 8.56 19.44 25.79
N LEU A 548 9.13 18.22 25.88
CA LEU A 548 10.12 17.75 24.91
C LEU A 548 9.49 17.58 23.53
N ARG A 549 8.28 17.01 23.46
CA ARG A 549 7.56 16.88 22.19
C ARG A 549 7.25 18.23 21.54
N MET A 550 6.92 19.25 22.33
CA MET A 550 6.72 20.60 21.81
C MET A 550 8.02 21.23 21.30
N ARG A 551 9.17 20.99 21.96
CA ARG A 551 10.49 21.42 21.44
C ARG A 551 10.84 20.74 20.11
N VAL A 552 10.54 19.45 19.98
CA VAL A 552 10.67 18.71 18.70
C VAL A 552 9.85 19.40 17.60
N HIS A 553 8.61 19.80 17.89
CA HIS A 553 7.77 20.49 16.90
C HIS A 553 8.31 21.88 16.57
N ALA A 554 8.75 22.65 17.57
CA ALA A 554 9.36 23.96 17.35
C ALA A 554 10.59 23.86 16.44
N LEU A 555 11.44 22.82 16.63
CA LEU A 555 12.56 22.56 15.74
C LEU A 555 12.09 22.19 14.33
N MET A 556 11.11 21.30 14.21
CA MET A 556 10.55 20.88 12.92
C MET A 556 10.02 22.07 12.12
N GLU A 557 9.21 22.93 12.73
CA GLU A 557 8.67 24.14 12.09
C GLU A 557 9.79 25.12 11.73
N ALA A 558 10.76 25.35 12.61
CA ALA A 558 11.86 26.27 12.34
C ALA A 558 12.76 25.79 11.18
N VAL A 559 13.03 24.48 11.09
CA VAL A 559 13.78 23.89 9.97
C VAL A 559 12.96 23.98 8.67
N ALA A 560 11.65 23.72 8.73
CA ALA A 560 10.77 23.84 7.57
C ALA A 560 10.67 25.29 7.07
N GLU A 561 10.57 26.26 7.97
CA GLU A 561 10.50 27.69 7.65
C GLU A 561 11.80 28.21 7.02
N GLN A 562 12.96 27.80 7.54
CA GLN A 562 14.25 28.18 6.97
C GLN A 562 14.52 27.49 5.63
N GLY A 563 13.96 26.29 5.42
CA GLY A 563 14.08 25.50 4.19
C GLY A 563 15.51 25.29 3.68
N PRO A 564 16.46 24.74 4.47
CA PRO A 564 17.79 24.41 3.98
C PRO A 564 17.75 23.53 2.72
N ASP A 565 18.47 23.95 1.68
CA ASP A 565 18.51 23.21 0.42
C ASP A 565 19.19 21.84 0.62
N GLY A 566 18.50 20.76 0.24
CA GLY A 566 18.97 19.39 0.44
C GLY A 566 18.16 18.58 1.45
N ILE A 567 17.36 19.21 2.33
CA ILE A 567 16.43 18.47 3.20
C ILE A 567 15.30 17.86 2.37
N THR A 568 15.01 16.58 2.61
CA THR A 568 14.00 15.80 1.86
C THR A 568 12.83 15.36 2.73
N ASP A 569 13.01 15.22 4.04
CA ASP A 569 11.95 14.82 4.97
C ASP A 569 12.25 15.29 6.41
N LEU A 570 11.19 15.56 7.18
CA LEU A 570 11.22 15.97 8.59
C LEU A 570 10.23 15.11 9.37
N THR A 571 10.74 14.12 10.11
CA THR A 571 9.91 13.12 10.78
C THR A 571 10.04 13.28 12.30
N PRO A 572 8.98 13.70 13.01
CA PRO A 572 9.00 13.82 14.47
C PRO A 572 8.71 12.47 15.15
N GLY A 573 9.49 12.14 16.17
CA GLY A 573 9.17 11.12 17.18
C GLY A 573 8.59 11.76 18.45
N ILE A 574 8.57 11.00 19.54
CA ILE A 574 8.07 11.48 20.84
C ILE A 574 8.96 12.59 21.41
N ARG A 575 10.28 12.37 21.39
CA ARG A 575 11.30 13.31 21.92
C ARG A 575 12.47 13.53 20.97
N SER A 576 12.26 13.19 19.69
CA SER A 576 13.29 13.27 18.67
C SER A 576 12.75 13.83 17.36
N LEU A 577 13.63 14.41 16.55
CA LEU A 577 13.37 14.80 15.16
C LEU A 577 14.42 14.15 14.28
N GLN A 578 13.98 13.37 13.29
CA GLN A 578 14.85 12.91 12.22
C GLN A 578 14.74 13.87 11.03
N ILE A 579 15.89 14.36 10.59
CA ILE A 579 16.02 15.25 9.43
C ILE A 579 16.75 14.48 8.35
N ARG A 580 16.04 14.16 7.26
CA ARG A 580 16.58 13.45 6.10
C ARG A 580 17.11 14.45 5.08
N THR A 581 18.27 14.15 4.50
CA THR A 581 18.94 15.00 3.52
C THR A 581 19.37 14.21 2.28
N ASP A 582 19.53 14.88 1.13
CA ASP A 582 20.37 14.38 0.05
C ASP A 582 21.84 14.64 0.41
N PRO A 583 22.63 13.61 0.74
CA PRO A 583 24.01 13.78 1.20
C PRO A 583 24.92 14.42 0.15
N ASN A 584 24.55 14.42 -1.13
CA ASN A 584 25.30 15.09 -2.19
C ASN A 584 25.05 16.60 -2.25
N ARG A 585 23.93 17.06 -1.68
CA ARG A 585 23.54 18.48 -1.68
C ARG A 585 23.82 19.14 -0.34
N LEU A 586 23.53 18.44 0.75
CA LEU A 586 23.77 18.93 2.11
C LEU A 586 24.37 17.81 2.97
N PRO A 587 25.72 17.76 3.05
CA PRO A 587 26.44 16.75 3.83
C PRO A 587 26.14 16.85 5.33
N GLN A 588 26.26 15.73 6.04
CA GLN A 588 25.90 15.62 7.46
C GLN A 588 26.55 16.66 8.39
N HIS A 589 27.81 17.05 8.12
CA HIS A 589 28.51 18.02 8.97
C HIS A 589 27.96 19.44 8.81
N GLU A 590 27.55 19.83 7.60
CA GLU A 590 26.88 21.11 7.33
C GLU A 590 25.46 21.10 7.92
N LEU A 591 24.72 19.99 7.73
CA LEU A 591 23.40 19.78 8.34
C LEU A 591 23.47 19.93 9.86
N LEU A 592 24.45 19.29 10.51
CA LEU A 592 24.65 19.40 11.96
C LEU A 592 24.90 20.84 12.40
N ALA A 593 25.75 21.58 11.69
CA ALA A 593 26.04 22.97 12.03
C ALA A 593 24.78 23.83 11.96
N THR A 594 24.03 23.74 10.87
CA THR A 594 22.77 24.46 10.66
C THR A 594 21.74 24.11 11.73
N VAL A 595 21.51 22.82 11.98
CA VAL A 595 20.49 22.37 12.93
C VAL A 595 20.84 22.76 14.37
N ARG A 596 22.12 22.79 14.75
CA ARG A 596 22.55 23.30 16.06
C ARG A 596 22.27 24.78 16.23
N GLU A 597 22.51 25.59 15.19
CA GLU A 597 22.18 27.02 15.21
C GLU A 597 20.67 27.24 15.37
N ILE A 598 19.85 26.54 14.57
CA ILE A 598 18.39 26.60 14.68
C ILE A 598 17.94 26.19 16.08
N THR A 599 18.42 25.06 16.58
CA THR A 599 18.07 24.55 17.92
C THR A 599 18.41 25.55 19.02
N GLY A 600 19.55 26.24 18.93
CA GLY A 600 19.97 27.27 19.88
C GLY A 600 19.13 28.55 19.85
N SER A 601 18.35 28.77 18.80
CA SER A 601 17.46 29.93 18.63
C SER A 601 15.98 29.65 18.94
N LEU A 602 15.65 28.41 19.30
CA LEU A 602 14.27 28.04 19.63
C LEU A 602 13.76 28.80 20.87
N PRO A 603 12.47 29.17 20.89
CA PRO A 603 11.88 29.81 22.06
C PRO A 603 11.81 28.86 23.27
N PRO A 604 11.70 29.41 24.49
CA PRO A 604 11.45 28.62 25.69
C PRO A 604 10.18 27.76 25.57
N SER A 605 10.21 26.55 26.13
CA SER A 605 9.12 25.59 25.97
C SER A 605 7.79 26.05 26.59
N ASP A 606 7.84 26.80 27.69
CA ASP A 606 6.68 27.36 28.39
C ASP A 606 5.94 28.44 27.58
N GLN A 607 6.51 28.91 26.47
CA GLN A 607 5.88 29.85 25.54
C GLN A 607 5.29 29.16 24.30
N LEU A 608 5.47 27.84 24.17
CA LEU A 608 5.01 27.12 22.99
C LEU A 608 3.49 26.91 23.03
N VAL A 609 2.84 27.29 21.93
CA VAL A 609 1.43 27.08 21.67
C VAL A 609 1.30 26.55 20.24
N VAL A 610 0.51 25.49 20.06
CA VAL A 610 0.32 24.83 18.76
C VAL A 610 -1.17 24.75 18.41
N PRO A 611 -1.54 24.78 17.12
CA PRO A 611 -2.87 24.37 16.68
C PRO A 611 -3.18 22.96 17.17
N SER A 612 -4.38 22.75 17.71
CA SER A 612 -4.79 21.47 18.28
C SER A 612 -6.30 21.31 18.10
N ARG A 613 -6.69 20.55 17.08
CA ARG A 613 -8.10 20.30 16.79
C ARG A 613 -8.62 19.22 17.72
N THR A 614 -9.85 19.33 18.20
CA THR A 614 -10.51 18.22 18.89
C THR A 614 -11.31 17.43 17.86
N VAL A 615 -10.94 16.17 17.65
CA VAL A 615 -11.54 15.26 16.65
C VAL A 615 -12.40 14.22 17.38
N HIS A 616 -13.72 14.28 17.17
CA HIS A 616 -14.66 13.36 17.79
C HIS A 616 -14.88 12.13 16.89
N LEU A 617 -14.38 10.98 17.32
CA LEU A 617 -14.45 9.72 16.58
C LEU A 617 -15.39 8.72 17.27
N PRO A 618 -16.16 7.93 16.49
CA PRO A 618 -16.94 6.82 17.04
C PRO A 618 -16.01 5.69 17.48
N LEU A 619 -16.32 5.03 18.59
CA LEU A 619 -15.60 3.83 19.05
C LEU A 619 -16.60 2.71 19.36
N SER A 620 -16.50 1.62 18.59
CA SER A 620 -17.13 0.34 18.93
C SER A 620 -16.26 -0.34 19.99
N TRP A 621 -16.76 -0.41 21.22
CA TRP A 621 -16.06 -0.98 22.36
C TRP A 621 -16.03 -2.52 22.28
N ASP A 622 -14.85 -3.14 22.48
CA ASP A 622 -14.68 -4.59 22.43
C ASP A 622 -15.21 -5.23 21.12
N ASP A 623 -14.91 -4.56 20.00
CA ASP A 623 -15.45 -4.84 18.67
C ASP A 623 -15.19 -6.29 18.20
N PRO A 624 -16.15 -6.94 17.50
CA PRO A 624 -16.00 -8.30 16.99
C PRO A 624 -14.74 -8.54 16.16
N ALA A 625 -14.30 -7.58 15.33
CA ALA A 625 -13.10 -7.73 14.52
C ALA A 625 -11.82 -7.77 15.37
N THR A 626 -11.79 -7.04 16.50
CA THR A 626 -10.66 -7.11 17.44
C THR A 626 -10.61 -8.44 18.18
N ARG A 627 -11.77 -9.00 18.55
CA ARG A 627 -11.86 -10.34 19.16
C ARG A 627 -11.42 -11.43 18.20
N GLU A 628 -11.75 -11.31 16.92
CA GLU A 628 -11.25 -12.20 15.88
C GLU A 628 -9.72 -12.16 15.78
N ALA A 629 -9.12 -10.96 15.81
CA ALA A 629 -7.66 -10.82 15.79
C ALA A 629 -7.00 -11.50 17.01
N ILE A 630 -7.59 -11.40 18.19
CA ILE A 630 -7.12 -12.11 19.40
C ILE A 630 -7.26 -13.63 19.23
N ALA A 631 -8.40 -14.11 18.72
CA ALA A 631 -8.64 -15.54 18.50
C ALA A 631 -7.64 -16.13 17.49
N ARG A 632 -7.36 -15.41 16.39
CA ARG A 632 -6.33 -15.79 15.40
C ARG A 632 -4.94 -15.85 16.03
N TYR A 633 -4.60 -14.87 16.87
CA TYR A 633 -3.33 -14.86 17.61
C TYR A 633 -3.20 -16.06 18.53
N MET A 634 -4.23 -16.38 19.30
CA MET A 634 -4.21 -17.54 20.19
C MET A 634 -4.08 -18.86 19.40
N ALA A 635 -4.79 -18.98 18.28
CA ALA A 635 -4.76 -20.20 17.48
C ALA A 635 -3.42 -20.43 16.75
N GLY A 636 -2.76 -19.37 16.27
CA GLY A 636 -1.62 -19.47 15.36
C GLY A 636 -0.28 -18.99 15.92
N VAL A 637 -0.27 -18.28 17.05
CA VAL A 637 0.94 -17.63 17.58
C VAL A 637 1.19 -18.00 19.03
N ARG A 638 0.24 -17.68 19.93
CA ARG A 638 0.40 -17.90 21.37
C ARG A 638 -0.93 -17.84 22.11
N ASP A 639 -1.38 -18.97 22.64
CA ASP A 639 -2.64 -19.11 23.39
C ASP A 639 -2.51 -18.85 24.90
N ASP A 640 -1.30 -18.95 25.45
CA ASP A 640 -1.02 -18.86 26.89
C ASP A 640 -0.58 -17.46 27.37
N ALA A 641 -0.64 -16.45 26.51
CA ALA A 641 -0.15 -15.10 26.82
C ALA A 641 -0.96 -14.44 27.95
N PRO A 642 -0.34 -13.71 28.90
CA PRO A 642 -1.06 -13.11 30.05
C PRO A 642 -2.16 -12.10 29.71
N TRP A 643 -2.11 -11.51 28.51
CA TRP A 643 -3.11 -10.60 27.98
C TRP A 643 -4.27 -11.29 27.24
N CYS A 644 -4.16 -12.60 27.00
CA CYS A 644 -5.21 -13.42 26.40
C CYS A 644 -6.04 -14.14 27.49
N PRO A 645 -7.31 -14.48 27.23
CA PRO A 645 -8.04 -14.28 25.97
C PRO A 645 -8.66 -12.88 25.81
N TRP A 646 -8.49 -11.97 26.77
CA TRP A 646 -9.22 -10.71 26.79
C TRP A 646 -8.36 -9.51 27.23
N ASN A 647 -7.92 -8.75 26.22
CA ASN A 647 -7.04 -7.60 26.41
C ASN A 647 -7.60 -6.54 27.39
N ILE A 648 -8.90 -6.27 27.34
CA ILE A 648 -9.54 -5.25 28.20
C ILE A 648 -9.50 -5.66 29.67
N GLU A 649 -9.70 -6.95 29.97
CA GLU A 649 -9.56 -7.46 31.35
C GLU A 649 -8.11 -7.39 31.81
N PHE A 650 -7.16 -7.69 30.93
CA PHE A 650 -5.74 -7.50 31.21
C PHE A 650 -5.42 -6.03 31.54
N ILE A 651 -5.92 -5.08 30.74
CA ILE A 651 -5.75 -3.63 30.99
C ILE A 651 -6.29 -3.25 32.37
N ARG A 652 -7.47 -3.75 32.75
CA ARG A 652 -8.03 -3.54 34.09
C ARG A 652 -7.07 -4.04 35.17
N ARG A 653 -6.60 -5.28 35.04
CA ARG A 653 -5.76 -5.96 36.03
C ARG A 653 -4.43 -5.25 36.24
N VAL A 654 -3.70 -4.99 35.16
CA VAL A 654 -2.35 -4.40 35.21
C VAL A 654 -2.36 -2.93 35.70
N ASN A 655 -3.50 -2.25 35.60
CA ASN A 655 -3.67 -0.87 36.08
C ASN A 655 -4.29 -0.77 37.47
N GLY A 656 -4.62 -1.89 38.13
CA GLY A 656 -5.21 -1.88 39.48
C GLY A 656 -6.61 -1.27 39.52
N LEU A 657 -7.39 -1.46 38.45
CA LEU A 657 -8.76 -0.96 38.35
C LEU A 657 -9.76 -1.99 38.90
N ASP A 658 -10.82 -1.48 39.53
CA ASP A 658 -11.81 -2.31 40.21
C ASP A 658 -12.69 -3.12 39.22
N SER A 659 -12.97 -2.55 38.05
CA SER A 659 -13.83 -3.17 37.04
C SER A 659 -13.41 -2.86 35.61
N VAL A 660 -13.85 -3.70 34.66
CA VAL A 660 -13.72 -3.41 33.21
C VAL A 660 -14.45 -2.12 32.83
N ASN A 661 -15.52 -1.78 33.57
CA ASN A 661 -16.25 -0.54 33.37
C ASN A 661 -15.42 0.70 33.71
N ASP A 662 -14.41 0.59 34.58
CA ASP A 662 -13.48 1.70 34.85
C ASP A 662 -12.51 1.90 33.69
N VAL A 663 -12.12 0.82 32.99
CA VAL A 663 -11.37 0.91 31.73
C VAL A 663 -12.20 1.64 30.68
N TYR A 664 -13.48 1.25 30.53
CA TYR A 664 -14.41 1.92 29.62
C TYR A 664 -14.49 3.42 29.90
N ARG A 665 -14.79 3.82 31.15
CA ARG A 665 -14.88 5.26 31.50
C ARG A 665 -13.57 5.98 31.23
N THR A 666 -12.44 5.39 31.65
CA THR A 666 -11.12 5.99 31.42
C THR A 666 -10.85 6.23 29.94
N VAL A 667 -11.24 5.30 29.06
CA VAL A 667 -11.05 5.44 27.61
C VAL A 667 -11.96 6.53 27.03
N PHE A 668 -13.24 6.55 27.39
CA PHE A 668 -14.21 7.51 26.83
C PHE A 668 -14.11 8.92 27.43
N ASP A 669 -13.63 9.07 28.66
CA ASP A 669 -13.46 10.37 29.34
C ASP A 669 -12.11 11.05 28.99
N ALA A 670 -11.20 10.33 28.32
CA ALA A 670 -9.88 10.84 27.97
C ALA A 670 -9.85 11.77 26.75
N GLU A 671 -8.91 12.71 26.78
CA GLU A 671 -8.48 13.48 25.61
C GLU A 671 -7.09 13.01 25.20
N TYR A 672 -6.99 12.36 24.04
CA TYR A 672 -5.73 11.78 23.56
C TYR A 672 -5.02 12.75 22.63
N LEU A 673 -3.90 13.32 23.07
CA LEU A 673 -3.06 14.20 22.25
C LEU A 673 -2.21 13.36 21.28
N VAL A 674 -2.38 13.56 19.98
CA VAL A 674 -1.59 12.94 18.92
C VAL A 674 -0.17 13.52 18.93
N LEU A 675 0.81 12.71 19.30
CA LEU A 675 2.21 13.10 19.38
C LEU A 675 2.91 12.88 18.03
N GLY A 676 2.58 11.82 17.31
CA GLY A 676 3.18 11.48 16.02
C GLY A 676 2.20 10.71 15.15
N LEU A 677 2.59 10.50 13.89
CA LEU A 677 1.83 9.75 12.91
C LEU A 677 2.76 8.69 12.29
N GLY A 678 2.19 7.59 11.83
CA GLY A 678 2.94 6.46 11.28
C GLY A 678 3.37 5.41 12.31
N ASP A 679 2.69 5.30 13.47
CA ASP A 679 2.88 4.24 14.48
C ASP A 679 1.68 3.28 14.50
N VAL A 680 1.59 2.26 13.63
CA VAL A 680 2.50 2.01 12.51
C VAL A 680 1.79 2.19 11.17
N TYR A 681 2.45 2.92 10.26
CA TYR A 681 2.02 3.24 8.88
C TYR A 681 0.81 4.15 8.73
N LEU A 682 0.70 4.79 7.56
CA LEU A 682 -0.51 5.39 6.97
C LEU A 682 -1.35 6.25 7.93
N GLY A 683 -0.73 7.23 8.58
CA GLY A 683 -1.41 8.17 9.45
C GLY A 683 -1.87 7.57 10.79
N ALA A 684 -1.46 6.35 11.13
CA ALA A 684 -1.72 5.76 12.44
C ALA A 684 -1.11 6.65 13.54
N PRO A 685 -1.90 7.17 14.49
CA PRO A 685 -1.40 8.07 15.50
C PRO A 685 -0.63 7.29 16.57
N VAL A 686 0.42 7.91 17.12
CA VAL A 686 0.86 7.64 18.49
C VAL A 686 0.31 8.77 19.35
N ALA A 687 -0.64 8.46 20.23
CA ALA A 687 -1.32 9.44 21.06
C ALA A 687 -1.23 9.10 22.54
N THR A 688 -1.31 10.09 23.44
CA THR A 688 -1.36 9.83 24.89
C THR A 688 -2.41 10.71 25.56
N PRO A 689 -3.10 10.23 26.60
CA PRO A 689 -4.00 11.07 27.39
C PRO A 689 -3.29 12.29 27.98
N LEU A 690 -3.93 13.46 27.84
CA LEU A 690 -3.50 14.70 28.47
C LEU A 690 -3.50 14.55 29.99
N ASP A 691 -4.62 14.12 30.56
CA ASP A 691 -4.70 13.81 32.00
C ASP A 691 -3.88 12.55 32.33
N PRO A 692 -2.83 12.64 33.16
CA PRO A 692 -2.04 11.47 33.55
C PRO A 692 -2.86 10.37 34.25
N ARG A 693 -4.01 10.71 34.84
CA ARG A 693 -4.92 9.74 35.47
C ARG A 693 -5.65 8.87 34.45
N HIS A 694 -5.63 9.24 33.18
CA HIS A 694 -6.22 8.45 32.09
C HIS A 694 -5.20 7.60 31.31
N ARG A 695 -3.91 7.69 31.66
CA ARG A 695 -2.84 6.92 31.01
C ARG A 695 -2.86 5.47 31.48
N LEU A 696 -3.68 4.65 30.85
CA LEU A 696 -3.65 3.21 31.05
C LEU A 696 -2.34 2.65 30.49
N VAL A 697 -1.56 1.99 31.35
CA VAL A 697 -0.26 1.40 30.99
C VAL A 697 -0.46 -0.08 30.66
N THR A 698 0.11 -0.54 29.55
CA THR A 698 0.04 -1.93 29.10
C THR A 698 1.39 -2.41 28.55
N THR A 699 1.55 -3.71 28.37
CA THR A 699 2.63 -4.24 27.51
C THR A 699 2.19 -4.30 26.06
N LYS A 700 3.15 -4.17 25.13
CA LYS A 700 2.98 -4.64 23.75
C LYS A 700 2.98 -6.19 23.74
N TYR A 701 2.31 -6.79 22.75
CA TYR A 701 2.29 -8.24 22.52
C TYR A 701 3.70 -8.79 22.32
N ASN A 702 3.95 -10.00 22.84
CA ASN A 702 5.21 -10.72 22.66
C ASN A 702 4.98 -12.22 22.33
N PRO A 703 5.26 -12.68 21.10
CA PRO A 703 5.54 -11.86 19.91
C PRO A 703 4.31 -11.07 19.44
N ALA A 704 4.51 -10.07 18.57
CA ALA A 704 3.43 -9.26 18.00
C ALA A 704 2.45 -10.09 17.15
N ARG A 705 1.22 -9.60 16.96
CA ARG A 705 0.25 -10.24 16.06
C ARG A 705 0.69 -10.10 14.61
N THR A 706 0.44 -11.14 13.83
CA THR A 706 0.62 -11.15 12.37
C THR A 706 -0.51 -10.44 11.63
N TRP A 707 -1.70 -10.35 12.23
CA TRP A 707 -2.87 -9.70 11.65
C TRP A 707 -3.66 -8.85 12.67
N THR A 708 -4.09 -7.68 12.23
CA THR A 708 -4.91 -6.69 12.94
C THR A 708 -5.87 -6.08 11.92
N ALA A 709 -7.16 -6.00 12.26
CA ALA A 709 -8.16 -5.39 11.40
C ALA A 709 -7.94 -3.88 11.26
N GLU A 710 -8.23 -3.33 10.08
CA GLU A 710 -8.14 -1.89 9.81
C GLU A 710 -9.01 -1.08 10.80
N ASN A 711 -8.41 0.01 11.29
CA ASN A 711 -8.89 0.96 12.30
C ASN A 711 -9.24 0.33 13.65
N SER A 712 -8.63 -0.82 13.97
CA SER A 712 -8.57 -1.28 15.36
C SER A 712 -7.86 -0.24 16.23
N VAL A 713 -8.34 -0.05 17.45
CA VAL A 713 -7.79 0.88 18.43
C VAL A 713 -7.13 0.06 19.54
N GLY A 714 -5.87 0.39 19.84
CA GLY A 714 -5.11 -0.34 20.85
C GLY A 714 -4.27 0.57 21.73
N ILE A 715 -3.90 0.05 22.90
CA ILE A 715 -3.04 0.70 23.90
C ILE A 715 -1.76 -0.14 24.07
N GLY A 716 -0.59 0.48 23.95
CA GLY A 716 0.72 -0.13 24.12
C GLY A 716 1.64 0.79 24.91
N GLY A 717 2.15 0.33 26.06
CA GLY A 717 2.76 1.27 27.02
C GLY A 717 1.70 2.26 27.51
N ALA A 718 2.02 3.55 27.53
CA ALA A 718 1.09 4.64 27.82
C ALA A 718 0.50 5.32 26.56
N TYR A 719 0.60 4.65 25.41
CA TYR A 719 0.23 5.19 24.11
C TYR A 719 -0.99 4.50 23.51
N LEU A 720 -1.80 5.28 22.79
CA LEU A 720 -2.91 4.82 21.97
C LEU A 720 -2.51 4.87 20.49
N CYS A 721 -2.95 3.86 19.74
CA CYS A 721 -2.80 3.73 18.30
C CYS A 721 -4.15 3.45 17.64
N ILE A 722 -4.33 3.95 16.41
CA ILE A 722 -5.39 3.53 15.48
C ILE A 722 -4.69 2.94 14.24
N TYR A 723 -4.86 1.64 13.99
CA TYR A 723 -4.21 0.97 12.87
C TYR A 723 -4.82 1.43 11.54
N GLY A 724 -4.12 2.27 10.76
CA GLY A 724 -4.65 2.88 9.53
C GLY A 724 -4.92 1.90 8.38
N MET A 725 -4.44 0.65 8.49
CA MET A 725 -4.58 -0.41 7.50
C MET A 725 -4.60 -1.80 8.18
N GLU A 726 -5.01 -2.82 7.44
CA GLU A 726 -4.87 -4.22 7.88
C GLU A 726 -3.40 -4.64 7.90
N GLY A 727 -2.90 -5.20 9.00
CA GLY A 727 -1.48 -5.59 9.07
C GLY A 727 -1.05 -6.12 10.43
N PRO A 728 0.26 -6.31 10.66
CA PRO A 728 0.78 -6.72 11.97
C PRO A 728 0.58 -5.63 13.03
N GLY A 729 0.50 -6.02 14.30
CA GLY A 729 0.26 -5.07 15.39
C GLY A 729 0.61 -5.61 16.77
N GLY A 730 1.09 -4.72 17.64
CA GLY A 730 1.56 -5.08 18.99
C GLY A 730 0.68 -4.56 20.14
N TYR A 731 -0.29 -3.68 19.90
CA TYR A 731 -0.97 -2.97 21.00
C TYR A 731 -2.17 -3.78 21.50
N GLN A 732 -2.52 -3.62 22.77
CA GLN A 732 -3.67 -4.28 23.41
C GLN A 732 -4.97 -3.60 22.96
N PHE A 733 -5.88 -4.35 22.32
CA PHE A 733 -7.13 -3.79 21.80
C PHE A 733 -8.09 -3.29 22.88
N VAL A 734 -8.77 -2.19 22.55
CA VAL A 734 -9.94 -1.66 23.29
C VAL A 734 -11.20 -1.57 22.43
N GLY A 735 -11.06 -1.49 21.10
CA GLY A 735 -12.20 -1.36 20.20
C GLY A 735 -11.81 -1.07 18.76
N ARG A 736 -12.75 -0.56 17.96
CA ARG A 736 -12.55 -0.21 16.56
C ARG A 736 -13.24 1.12 16.21
N THR A 737 -12.68 1.86 15.25
CA THR A 737 -13.20 3.16 14.81
C THR A 737 -13.35 3.27 13.28
N THR A 738 -13.73 4.44 12.79
CA THR A 738 -13.80 4.79 11.37
C THR A 738 -12.42 5.04 10.77
N GLN A 739 -12.39 5.23 9.45
CA GLN A 739 -11.18 5.45 8.68
C GLN A 739 -10.42 6.69 9.17
N VAL A 740 -9.14 6.50 9.49
CA VAL A 740 -8.16 7.59 9.69
C VAL A 740 -7.24 7.77 8.47
N TRP A 741 -7.37 6.88 7.48
CA TRP A 741 -6.66 6.90 6.21
C TRP A 741 -7.66 6.66 5.06
N SER A 742 -7.57 7.44 4.00
CA SER A 742 -8.33 7.26 2.75
C SER A 742 -7.38 7.27 1.57
N PRO A 743 -7.09 6.12 0.94
CA PRO A 743 -6.06 6.06 -0.10
C PRO A 743 -6.46 6.91 -1.31
N TRP A 744 -7.56 6.57 -1.99
CA TRP A 744 -7.90 7.16 -3.28
C TRP A 744 -9.01 8.21 -3.22
N ARG A 745 -10.08 7.96 -2.44
CA ARG A 745 -11.29 8.80 -2.41
C ARG A 745 -11.22 9.81 -1.27
N GLN A 746 -10.38 10.82 -1.47
CA GLN A 746 -10.15 11.90 -0.51
C GLN A 746 -11.26 12.96 -0.63
N ARG A 747 -12.39 12.71 0.03
CA ARG A 747 -13.55 13.60 0.11
C ARG A 747 -14.15 13.58 1.51
N GLY A 748 -15.01 14.54 1.79
CA GLY A 748 -15.65 14.67 3.10
C GLY A 748 -14.63 14.99 4.17
N ALA A 749 -14.29 14.01 5.01
CA ALA A 749 -13.33 14.16 6.12
C ALA A 749 -11.87 14.28 5.67
N PHE A 750 -11.54 13.90 4.43
CA PHE A 750 -10.19 13.88 3.89
C PHE A 750 -9.98 14.98 2.87
N GLU A 751 -8.86 15.69 2.98
CA GLU A 751 -8.46 16.74 2.04
C GLU A 751 -7.73 16.14 0.83
N PRO A 752 -8.01 16.59 -0.42
CA PRO A 752 -7.25 16.15 -1.59
C PRO A 752 -5.74 16.39 -1.43
N GLY A 753 -4.95 15.38 -1.72
CA GLY A 753 -3.50 15.33 -1.47
C GLY A 753 -3.10 14.88 -0.05
N SER A 754 -4.03 14.82 0.90
CA SER A 754 -3.78 14.46 2.31
C SER A 754 -4.65 13.27 2.74
N PRO A 755 -4.23 12.03 2.42
CA PRO A 755 -5.00 10.83 2.74
C PRO A 755 -5.16 10.53 4.24
N TRP A 756 -4.47 11.23 5.14
CA TRP A 756 -4.58 11.04 6.59
C TRP A 756 -5.52 12.07 7.24
N LEU A 757 -6.35 11.62 8.18
CA LEU A 757 -7.33 12.46 8.88
C LEU A 757 -6.70 13.30 10.00
N LEU A 758 -5.85 12.65 10.80
CA LEU A 758 -5.29 13.20 12.04
C LEU A 758 -4.02 13.99 11.76
N ARG A 759 -3.83 15.08 12.49
CA ARG A 759 -2.67 15.97 12.44
C ARG A 759 -1.89 15.90 13.76
N PHE A 760 -0.64 16.34 13.74
CA PHE A 760 0.13 16.49 14.97
C PHE A 760 -0.62 17.42 15.94
N PHE A 761 -0.64 17.04 17.21
CA PHE A 761 -1.34 17.72 18.30
C PHE A 761 -2.87 17.77 18.20
N ASP A 762 -3.51 17.03 17.29
CA ASP A 762 -4.95 16.79 17.42
C ASP A 762 -5.27 16.09 18.76
N ARG A 763 -6.43 16.37 19.32
CA ARG A 763 -6.99 15.71 20.50
C ARG A 763 -8.12 14.80 20.06
N ILE A 764 -7.92 13.49 20.17
CA ILE A 764 -8.97 12.52 19.88
C ILE A 764 -9.89 12.41 21.09
N LYS A 765 -11.20 12.50 20.84
CA LYS A 765 -12.27 12.17 21.80
C LYS A 765 -13.16 11.08 21.23
N TRP A 766 -13.50 10.11 22.06
CA TRP A 766 -14.37 9.01 21.67
C TRP A 766 -15.82 9.30 22.02
N TYR A 767 -16.75 8.81 21.20
CA TYR A 767 -18.13 8.59 21.59
C TYR A 767 -18.54 7.15 21.26
N PRO A 768 -19.33 6.49 22.12
CA PRO A 768 -19.64 5.07 21.94
C PRO A 768 -20.63 4.89 20.79
N VAL A 769 -20.43 3.82 20.02
CA VAL A 769 -21.36 3.32 19.00
C VAL A 769 -21.41 1.80 19.07
N GLU A 770 -22.51 1.21 18.59
CA GLU A 770 -22.59 -0.25 18.43
C GLU A 770 -21.80 -0.73 17.20
N ALA A 771 -21.44 -2.01 17.16
CA ALA A 771 -20.64 -2.56 16.05
C ALA A 771 -21.34 -2.41 14.68
N ASP A 772 -22.66 -2.61 14.61
CA ASP A 772 -23.43 -2.46 13.38
C ASP A 772 -23.51 -0.99 12.93
N GLU A 773 -23.70 -0.07 13.87
CA GLU A 773 -23.67 1.38 13.60
C GLU A 773 -22.29 1.82 13.09
N LEU A 774 -21.22 1.27 13.65
CA LEU A 774 -19.86 1.55 13.18
C LEU A 774 -19.67 1.12 11.71
N LEU A 775 -20.24 0.00 11.28
CA LEU A 775 -20.15 -0.46 9.89
C LEU A 775 -20.83 0.51 8.93
N GLU A 776 -21.99 1.08 9.31
CA GLU A 776 -22.67 2.12 8.53
C GLU A 776 -21.81 3.39 8.45
N LEU A 777 -21.27 3.87 9.58
CA LEU A 777 -20.40 5.04 9.62
C LEU A 777 -19.11 4.84 8.79
N ARG A 778 -18.56 3.64 8.77
CA ARG A 778 -17.40 3.27 7.93
C ARG A 778 -17.74 3.32 6.44
N ALA A 779 -18.93 2.88 6.03
CA ALA A 779 -19.39 3.03 4.65
C ALA A 779 -19.64 4.51 4.28
N ASP A 780 -20.19 5.27 5.21
CA ASP A 780 -20.49 6.69 5.01
C ASP A 780 -19.24 7.56 4.93
N ILE A 781 -18.21 7.31 5.74
CA ILE A 781 -16.96 8.10 5.66
C ILE A 781 -16.21 7.82 4.36
N THR A 782 -16.14 6.56 3.91
CA THR A 782 -15.51 6.20 2.62
C THR A 782 -16.26 6.81 1.42
N SER A 783 -17.58 7.00 1.53
CA SER A 783 -18.38 7.67 0.50
C SER A 783 -18.44 9.19 0.66
N GLY A 784 -17.85 9.75 1.72
CA GLY A 784 -17.84 11.19 2.02
C GLY A 784 -19.15 11.73 2.61
N ARG A 785 -20.09 10.85 3.01
CA ARG A 785 -21.35 11.22 3.66
C ARG A 785 -21.20 11.50 5.15
N PHE A 786 -20.22 10.88 5.80
CA PHE A 786 -19.88 11.15 7.19
C PHE A 786 -18.61 12.00 7.28
N VAL A 787 -18.67 13.06 8.07
CA VAL A 787 -17.52 13.88 8.45
C VAL A 787 -17.50 13.94 9.98
N PRO A 788 -16.42 13.48 10.65
CA PRO A 788 -16.30 13.62 12.09
C PRO A 788 -16.45 15.08 12.53
N ARG A 789 -17.04 15.30 13.71
CA ARG A 789 -17.05 16.63 14.31
C ARG A 789 -15.62 17.00 14.68
N ILE A 790 -15.14 18.11 14.12
CA ILE A 790 -13.81 18.67 14.38
C ILE A 790 -14.00 20.08 14.94
N GLU A 791 -13.38 20.35 16.08
CA GLU A 791 -13.37 21.66 16.73
C GLU A 791 -11.98 22.26 16.66
N GLU A 792 -11.86 23.44 16.06
CA GLU A 792 -10.59 24.17 16.03
C GLU A 792 -10.22 24.67 17.43
N GLY A 793 -8.93 24.62 17.76
CA GLY A 793 -8.42 25.02 19.07
C GLY A 793 -6.90 25.05 19.11
N THR A 794 -6.37 25.24 20.32
CA THR A 794 -4.93 25.26 20.58
C THR A 794 -4.57 24.36 21.77
N PHE A 795 -3.30 23.98 21.84
CA PHE A 795 -2.68 23.35 22.99
C PHE A 795 -1.52 24.25 23.47
N SER A 796 -1.57 24.64 24.74
CA SER A 796 -0.59 25.51 25.41
C SER A 796 0.15 24.73 26.48
N LEU A 797 1.49 24.72 26.43
CA LEU A 797 2.27 24.02 27.45
C LEU A 797 2.07 24.63 28.84
N ALA A 798 1.98 25.95 28.93
CA ALA A 798 1.80 26.67 30.18
C ALA A 798 0.47 26.30 30.86
N GLU A 799 -0.61 26.19 30.10
CA GLU A 799 -1.92 25.78 30.62
C GLU A 799 -1.90 24.33 31.09
N TYR A 800 -1.23 23.45 30.33
CA TYR A 800 -1.05 22.04 30.73
C TYR A 800 -0.21 21.90 32.01
N GLN A 801 0.87 22.68 32.16
CA GLN A 801 1.68 22.70 33.38
C GLN A 801 0.90 23.23 34.59
N ALA A 802 0.05 24.23 34.40
CA ALA A 802 -0.86 24.72 35.44
C ALA A 802 -1.85 23.61 35.88
N PHE A 803 -2.43 22.89 34.91
CA PHE A 803 -3.30 21.73 35.18
C PHE A 803 -2.58 20.64 35.98
N LEU A 804 -1.35 20.28 35.61
CA LEU A 804 -0.55 19.28 36.35
C LEU A 804 -0.27 19.72 37.79
N THR A 805 -0.03 21.01 38.00
CA THR A 805 0.21 21.58 39.33
C THR A 805 -1.06 21.57 40.17
N GLU A 806 -2.20 21.95 39.59
CA GLU A 806 -3.51 21.95 40.25
C GLU A 806 -3.94 20.55 40.69
N HIS A 807 -3.64 19.52 39.89
CA HIS A 807 -4.05 18.14 40.14
C HIS A 807 -2.92 17.21 40.61
N ALA A 808 -1.80 17.77 41.11
CA ALA A 808 -0.60 16.99 41.44
C ALA A 808 -0.86 15.83 42.41
N GLU A 809 -1.65 16.07 43.47
CA GLU A 809 -1.97 15.07 44.50
C GLU A 809 -2.83 13.91 43.94
N PRO A 810 -4.00 14.16 43.31
CA PRO A 810 -4.77 13.09 42.65
C PRO A 810 -3.99 12.32 41.56
N ILE A 811 -3.10 12.99 40.82
CA ILE A 811 -2.24 12.34 39.83
C ILE A 811 -1.25 11.39 40.51
N ALA A 812 -0.64 11.82 41.62
CA ALA A 812 0.31 11.01 42.38
C ALA A 812 -0.37 9.75 42.97
N GLU A 813 -1.55 9.90 43.57
CA GLU A 813 -2.33 8.77 44.12
C GLU A 813 -2.67 7.74 43.04
N PHE A 814 -3.12 8.19 41.86
CA PHE A 814 -3.42 7.31 40.74
C PHE A 814 -2.18 6.53 40.28
N ARG A 815 -1.04 7.24 40.11
CA ARG A 815 0.22 6.62 39.68
C ARG A 815 0.76 5.62 40.69
N GLU A 816 0.66 5.91 41.98
CA GLU A 816 1.10 4.99 43.04
C GLU A 816 0.29 3.68 42.98
N ARG A 817 -1.04 3.77 42.86
CA ARG A 817 -1.91 2.61 42.70
C ARG A 817 -1.59 1.80 41.44
N GLN A 818 -1.46 2.48 40.31
CA GLN A 818 -1.12 1.85 39.02
C GLN A 818 0.23 1.15 39.09
N GLN A 819 1.26 1.81 39.64
CA GLN A 819 2.60 1.26 39.75
C GLN A 819 2.63 0.03 40.66
N ALA A 820 1.89 0.03 41.77
CA ALA A 820 1.78 -1.12 42.65
C ALA A 820 1.14 -2.32 41.93
N ALA A 821 0.08 -2.10 41.16
CA ALA A 821 -0.57 -3.16 40.38
C ALA A 821 0.33 -3.68 39.25
N PHE A 822 1.00 -2.78 38.52
CA PHE A 822 1.94 -3.14 37.46
C PHE A 822 3.11 -3.97 37.99
N SER A 823 3.70 -3.57 39.13
CA SER A 823 4.76 -4.33 39.78
C SER A 823 4.29 -5.70 40.23
N ALA A 824 3.08 -5.81 40.81
CA ALA A 824 2.53 -7.10 41.20
C ALA A 824 2.30 -8.04 40.00
N GLU A 825 1.80 -7.52 38.87
CA GLU A 825 1.61 -8.30 37.63
C GLU A 825 2.96 -8.76 37.07
N ARG A 826 3.96 -7.88 37.00
CA ARG A 826 5.31 -8.21 36.54
C ARG A 826 5.97 -9.30 37.40
N ASP A 827 5.89 -9.17 38.72
CA ASP A 827 6.48 -10.14 39.64
C ASP A 827 5.80 -11.52 39.50
N ALA A 828 4.49 -11.54 39.21
CA ALA A 828 3.77 -12.78 38.89
C ALA A 828 4.23 -13.42 37.57
N TRP A 829 4.53 -12.61 36.55
CA TRP A 829 5.06 -13.08 35.26
C TRP A 829 6.48 -13.63 35.40
N GLU A 830 7.32 -12.96 36.18
CA GLU A 830 8.66 -13.43 36.50
C GLU A 830 8.61 -14.79 37.21
N ALA A 831 7.73 -14.94 38.21
CA ALA A 831 7.51 -16.20 38.89
C ALA A 831 6.96 -17.32 37.97
N ALA A 832 6.20 -16.96 36.93
CA ALA A 832 5.69 -17.90 35.92
C ALA A 832 6.73 -18.27 34.82
N GLY A 833 7.90 -17.62 34.81
CA GLY A 833 8.94 -17.83 33.81
C GLY A 833 8.61 -17.19 32.44
N GLU A 834 7.72 -16.22 32.40
CA GLU A 834 7.23 -15.55 31.19
C GLU A 834 8.37 -14.96 30.35
N PHE A 835 9.32 -14.29 31.01
CA PHE A 835 10.47 -13.66 30.36
C PHE A 835 11.50 -14.66 29.79
N ALA A 836 11.52 -15.90 30.29
CA ALA A 836 12.40 -16.97 29.78
C ALA A 836 11.75 -17.79 28.65
N ARG A 837 10.41 -17.81 28.54
CA ARG A 837 9.67 -18.59 27.53
C ARG A 837 9.59 -17.91 26.17
N ALA A 838 9.56 -16.57 26.14
CA ALA A 838 9.60 -15.79 24.90
C ALA A 838 10.82 -16.11 24.02
N GLU A 839 11.84 -16.78 24.58
CA GLU A 839 13.07 -17.17 23.89
C GLU A 839 13.01 -18.52 23.14
N SER A 840 11.95 -19.35 23.33
CA SER A 840 11.96 -20.78 22.92
C SER A 840 11.11 -21.15 21.69
N ALA A 841 10.44 -20.20 21.02
CA ALA A 841 9.63 -20.51 19.83
C ALA A 841 10.49 -20.66 18.56
N ALA A 842 11.29 -21.72 18.49
CA ALA A 842 11.92 -22.20 17.27
C ALA A 842 11.83 -23.72 17.24
N THR A 843 10.81 -24.24 16.56
CA THR A 843 10.67 -25.68 16.30
C THR A 843 11.80 -26.10 15.33
N PRO A 844 12.60 -27.13 15.65
CA PRO A 844 13.68 -27.57 14.78
C PRO A 844 13.15 -28.13 13.44
N ALA A 845 13.93 -27.94 12.38
CA ALA A 845 13.64 -28.46 11.04
C ALA A 845 13.50 -29.99 11.04
N VAL A 846 12.54 -30.49 10.25
CA VAL A 846 12.26 -31.92 10.09
C VAL A 846 13.43 -32.59 9.36
N ALA A 847 13.95 -33.68 9.89
CA ALA A 847 15.02 -34.45 9.26
C ALA A 847 14.52 -35.14 7.98
N PRO A 848 15.35 -35.26 6.92
CA PRO A 848 14.96 -35.95 5.69
C PRO A 848 14.68 -37.43 5.97
N VAL A 849 13.46 -37.86 5.66
CA VAL A 849 13.02 -39.26 5.72
C VAL A 849 13.00 -39.81 4.30
N ASP A 850 13.36 -41.09 4.11
CA ASP A 850 13.16 -41.77 2.83
C ASP A 850 11.67 -41.88 2.52
N ILE A 851 11.20 -41.12 1.52
CA ILE A 851 9.79 -41.03 1.15
C ILE A 851 9.48 -41.93 -0.04
N ALA A 852 8.53 -42.83 0.12
CA ALA A 852 8.08 -43.74 -0.93
C ALA A 852 7.01 -43.09 -1.81
N VAL A 853 7.38 -42.66 -3.02
CA VAL A 853 6.43 -42.15 -4.02
C VAL A 853 5.87 -43.32 -4.84
N PRO A 854 4.54 -43.54 -4.90
CA PRO A 854 3.95 -44.64 -5.68
C PRO A 854 4.22 -44.46 -7.19
N PRO A 855 4.28 -45.55 -7.98
CA PRO A 855 4.51 -45.46 -9.42
C PRO A 855 3.51 -44.55 -10.13
N GLY A 856 3.99 -43.52 -10.83
CA GLY A 856 3.16 -42.49 -11.46
C GLY A 856 2.67 -41.38 -10.53
N GLY A 857 3.02 -41.43 -9.24
CA GLY A 857 2.80 -40.39 -8.26
C GLY A 857 3.84 -39.27 -8.32
N ARG A 858 3.62 -38.20 -7.55
CA ARG A 858 4.49 -37.03 -7.47
C ARG A 858 4.76 -36.65 -6.02
N LEU A 859 6.02 -36.33 -5.72
CA LEU A 859 6.39 -35.65 -4.49
C LEU A 859 6.17 -34.15 -4.67
N ILE A 860 5.51 -33.53 -3.70
CA ILE A 860 5.36 -32.08 -3.64
C ILE A 860 6.33 -31.57 -2.60
N GLU A 861 7.21 -30.65 -3.00
CA GLU A 861 8.29 -30.12 -2.18
C GLU A 861 8.12 -28.61 -1.98
N ALA A 862 8.64 -28.07 -0.89
CA ALA A 862 8.71 -26.63 -0.66
C ALA A 862 9.69 -25.99 -1.66
N GLU A 863 9.28 -24.91 -2.31
CA GLU A 863 10.13 -24.19 -3.27
C GLU A 863 11.14 -23.25 -2.59
N PHE A 864 10.91 -22.90 -1.33
CA PHE A 864 11.72 -21.99 -0.52
C PHE A 864 11.55 -22.30 0.98
N ALA A 865 12.44 -21.76 1.79
CA ALA A 865 12.35 -21.88 3.24
C ALA A 865 11.12 -21.13 3.79
N ALA A 866 10.28 -21.82 4.57
CA ALA A 866 8.99 -21.33 5.04
C ALA A 866 8.55 -22.02 6.34
N SER A 867 7.46 -21.53 6.95
CA SER A 867 6.67 -22.30 7.90
C SER A 867 5.39 -22.82 7.22
N VAL A 868 4.92 -24.01 7.58
CA VAL A 868 3.63 -24.50 7.09
C VAL A 868 2.52 -23.81 7.88
N TRP A 869 1.66 -23.04 7.21
CA TRP A 869 0.57 -22.31 7.84
C TRP A 869 -0.68 -23.18 8.00
N GLN A 870 -1.10 -23.83 6.91
CA GLN A 870 -2.37 -24.54 6.86
C GLN A 870 -2.31 -25.68 5.84
N LEU A 871 -3.02 -26.78 6.12
CA LEU A 871 -3.33 -27.83 5.16
C LEU A 871 -4.74 -27.60 4.59
N ASN A 872 -4.90 -27.71 3.26
CA ASN A 872 -6.17 -27.53 2.56
C ASN A 872 -6.78 -28.85 2.08
N VAL A 873 -6.08 -29.97 2.29
CA VAL A 873 -6.48 -31.31 1.86
C VAL A 873 -6.16 -32.33 2.94
N GLU A 874 -6.83 -33.47 2.90
CA GLU A 874 -6.59 -34.64 3.75
C GLU A 874 -6.11 -35.85 2.92
N PRO A 875 -5.37 -36.81 3.52
CA PRO A 875 -5.05 -38.05 2.82
C PRO A 875 -6.31 -38.79 2.35
N GLY A 876 -6.36 -39.13 1.06
CA GLY A 876 -7.50 -39.72 0.38
C GLY A 876 -8.28 -38.76 -0.52
N ASP A 877 -8.05 -37.45 -0.42
CA ASP A 877 -8.74 -36.45 -1.25
C ASP A 877 -8.33 -36.55 -2.72
N GLU A 878 -9.33 -36.49 -3.62
CA GLU A 878 -9.10 -36.27 -5.05
C GLU A 878 -8.89 -34.77 -5.32
N VAL A 879 -7.79 -34.43 -5.99
CA VAL A 879 -7.42 -33.05 -6.29
C VAL A 879 -7.31 -32.83 -7.80
N ALA A 880 -7.76 -31.67 -8.27
CA ALA A 880 -7.57 -31.24 -9.65
C ALA A 880 -6.21 -30.53 -9.84
N ALA A 881 -5.69 -30.51 -11.07
CA ALA A 881 -4.52 -29.69 -11.39
C ALA A 881 -4.81 -28.21 -11.08
N GLY A 882 -3.90 -27.55 -10.37
CA GLY A 882 -4.06 -26.17 -9.91
C GLY A 882 -4.87 -26.01 -8.62
N GLN A 883 -5.39 -27.09 -8.02
CA GLN A 883 -6.07 -27.01 -6.72
C GLN A 883 -5.05 -26.74 -5.60
N PRO A 884 -5.31 -25.79 -4.67
CA PRO A 884 -4.42 -25.54 -3.54
C PRO A 884 -4.41 -26.74 -2.58
N LEU A 885 -3.21 -27.20 -2.24
CA LEU A 885 -2.98 -28.35 -1.37
C LEU A 885 -2.70 -27.92 0.08
N LEU A 886 -1.85 -26.91 0.24
CA LEU A 886 -1.50 -26.33 1.54
C LEU A 886 -1.02 -24.90 1.35
N ALA A 887 -0.92 -24.17 2.46
CA ALA A 887 -0.35 -22.84 2.52
C ALA A 887 0.95 -22.84 3.34
N LEU A 888 2.00 -22.22 2.77
CA LEU A 888 3.25 -21.91 3.43
C LEU A 888 3.26 -20.42 3.80
N GLU A 889 3.82 -20.06 4.94
CA GLU A 889 4.12 -18.70 5.34
C GLU A 889 5.64 -18.46 5.26
N ALA A 890 6.06 -17.60 4.34
CA ALA A 890 7.43 -17.10 4.27
C ALA A 890 7.39 -15.64 3.84
N MET A 891 8.44 -14.88 4.17
CA MET A 891 8.52 -13.47 3.76
C MET A 891 7.28 -12.64 4.18
N LYS A 892 6.64 -13.01 5.30
CA LYS A 892 5.37 -12.44 5.80
C LYS A 892 4.19 -12.52 4.81
N MET A 893 4.23 -13.49 3.90
CA MET A 893 3.19 -13.75 2.92
C MET A 893 2.76 -15.20 2.99
N GLU A 894 1.46 -15.44 2.79
CA GLU A 894 0.91 -16.76 2.50
C GLU A 894 1.20 -17.11 1.03
N SER A 895 1.89 -18.22 0.80
CA SER A 895 2.09 -18.81 -0.51
C SER A 895 1.39 -20.17 -0.58
N ARG A 896 0.56 -20.36 -1.59
CA ARG A 896 -0.20 -21.61 -1.77
C ARG A 896 0.58 -22.56 -2.65
N VAL A 897 0.76 -23.78 -2.17
CA VAL A 897 1.32 -24.88 -2.94
C VAL A 897 0.17 -25.56 -3.67
N HIS A 898 0.20 -25.55 -5.00
CA HIS A 898 -0.86 -26.08 -5.85
C HIS A 898 -0.51 -27.46 -6.39
N ALA A 899 -1.53 -28.28 -6.66
CA ALA A 899 -1.37 -29.58 -7.28
C ALA A 899 -0.87 -29.42 -8.73
N PRO A 900 0.29 -29.98 -9.12
CA PRO A 900 0.80 -29.84 -10.48
C PRO A 900 0.03 -30.66 -11.52
N ALA A 901 -0.79 -31.61 -11.07
CA ALA A 901 -1.64 -32.46 -11.89
C ALA A 901 -2.81 -32.97 -11.05
N ALA A 902 -3.85 -33.53 -11.70
CA ALA A 902 -4.89 -34.24 -10.99
C ALA A 902 -4.35 -35.53 -10.34
N GLY A 903 -4.84 -35.88 -9.16
CA GLY A 903 -4.38 -37.05 -8.41
C GLY A 903 -5.13 -37.26 -7.10
N VAL A 904 -4.68 -38.22 -6.29
CA VAL A 904 -5.19 -38.50 -4.95
C VAL A 904 -4.10 -38.18 -3.94
N VAL A 905 -4.41 -37.45 -2.87
CA VAL A 905 -3.46 -37.18 -1.78
C VAL A 905 -3.15 -38.48 -1.06
N ALA A 906 -1.96 -39.05 -1.27
CA ALA A 906 -1.58 -40.33 -0.69
C ALA A 906 -1.09 -40.20 0.75
N GLU A 907 -0.29 -39.17 1.02
CA GLU A 907 0.31 -38.92 2.32
C GLU A 907 0.61 -37.43 2.49
N ILE A 908 0.42 -36.89 3.69
CA ILE A 908 0.85 -35.53 4.06
C ILE A 908 2.01 -35.65 5.03
N LEU A 909 3.14 -35.02 4.69
CA LEU A 909 4.42 -35.17 5.37
C LEU A 909 4.76 -33.98 6.27
N ALA A 910 4.13 -32.83 6.06
CA ALA A 910 4.35 -31.61 6.84
C ALA A 910 3.05 -31.16 7.55
N ARG A 911 3.17 -30.58 8.75
CA ARG A 911 2.06 -30.15 9.60
C ARG A 911 2.09 -28.64 9.81
N PRO A 912 0.92 -27.99 10.06
CA PRO A 912 0.89 -26.60 10.48
C PRO A 912 1.84 -26.33 11.65
N GLY A 913 2.68 -25.31 11.53
CA GLY A 913 3.74 -24.94 12.47
C GLY A 913 5.13 -25.52 12.14
N ASP A 914 5.25 -26.51 11.25
CA ASP A 914 6.55 -27.05 10.85
C ASP A 914 7.36 -26.01 10.08
N GLN A 915 8.69 -26.03 10.25
CA GLN A 915 9.63 -25.27 9.42
C GLN A 915 10.17 -26.16 8.31
N VAL A 916 10.14 -25.65 7.08
CA VAL A 916 10.55 -26.36 5.86
C VAL A 916 11.62 -25.54 5.13
N GLU A 917 12.58 -26.22 4.52
CA GLU A 917 13.58 -25.64 3.62
C GLU A 917 13.21 -25.92 2.16
N ALA A 918 13.85 -25.21 1.21
CA ALA A 918 13.69 -25.54 -0.21
C ALA A 918 14.06 -27.01 -0.48
N GLY A 919 13.17 -27.75 -1.16
CA GLY A 919 13.29 -29.20 -1.38
C GLY A 919 12.78 -30.07 -0.25
N THR A 920 12.23 -29.49 0.83
CA THR A 920 11.58 -30.28 1.89
C THR A 920 10.27 -30.87 1.37
N ALA A 921 10.12 -32.18 1.49
CA ALA A 921 8.90 -32.86 1.10
C ALA A 921 7.70 -32.46 1.96
N LEU A 922 6.60 -32.10 1.32
CA LEU A 922 5.39 -31.62 1.97
C LEU A 922 4.27 -32.64 1.94
N LEU A 923 4.03 -33.28 0.80
CA LEU A 923 3.04 -34.34 0.62
C LEU A 923 3.30 -35.16 -0.65
N VAL A 924 2.64 -36.30 -0.77
CA VAL A 924 2.72 -37.21 -1.92
C VAL A 924 1.36 -37.28 -2.61
N LEU A 925 1.33 -37.08 -3.93
CA LEU A 925 0.16 -37.34 -4.78
C LEU A 925 0.32 -38.70 -5.47
N ALA A 926 -0.68 -39.56 -5.37
CA ALA A 926 -0.86 -40.73 -6.20
C ALA A 926 -1.61 -40.37 -7.51
N PRO A 927 -1.41 -41.13 -8.60
CA PRO A 927 -2.19 -40.94 -9.81
C PRO A 927 -3.70 -41.22 -9.54
N PRO A 928 -4.61 -40.57 -10.28
CA PRO A 928 -6.04 -40.81 -10.12
C PRO A 928 -6.38 -42.28 -10.43
N ALA A 929 -7.36 -42.84 -9.73
CA ALA A 929 -7.85 -44.19 -10.02
C ALA A 929 -8.43 -44.24 -11.44
N GLN A 930 -8.04 -45.25 -12.22
CA GLN A 930 -8.54 -45.46 -13.59
C GLN A 930 -10.02 -45.84 -13.62
#